data_AF-A0A2I3RJG4-F1
#
_entry.id   AF-A0A2I3RJG4-F1
#
_cell.length_a   1.000
_cell.length_b   1.000
_cell.length_c   1.000
_cell.angle_alpha   90.00
_cell.angle_beta   90.00
_cell.angle_gamma   90.00
#
_symmetry.space_group_name_H-M   'P 1'
#
loop_
_entity.id
_entity.type
_entity.pdbx_description
1 polymer ?
#
loop_
_entity_poly.entity_id
_entity_poly.type
_entity_poly.pdbx_seq_one_letter_code
_entity_poly.pdbx_strand_id
1 'polypeptide(L)'
;METQELRGALALLLLCFFASASQDLQVIDLLTVGESRQMVAVAEKIRTALLTAGDIYLLSTFRLPPKQGGVLFGLYSRQDNTRWLEASVVGKINKVTNALHSILGEQTKALVTQLTLFNQILVELRDDIRDQVKEMSLIRNTIMECQVCGFHEQRSHCSPNPCFRGVDCMEVYEYPGYRCGPCPPGLQGNGTHCSDINECAHADPCFPGSSCINTMPGFHCEACPRGYKGTQVSGVGIDYARASKQVCNDIDECNDGNNGGCDPNSICTNTVGSFKCGPCRLGFLGNQSQGCLPARTCHSPAHSPCHIHAHCLFERNGAVSCQCNVGWAGNGNVCGTDTDIDGYPDQALPCMDNNKHCKQDNCLLTPNSGQEDADNDGVGDQCDDDADGDGIKNVEDNCRLFPNKDQQNSDTDSFGDACDNCPNVPNNDQKDTDGNGEGDACDNDVDGDGIPNGLDNCPKVPNPLQTDRDEDGVGDACDSCPEMSNPTQTDADSDLVGDVCDTNEDSDGDGHQDTKDNCPQLPNSSQLDSDNDGLGDECDGDDDNDGIPDYVPPGPDNCRLVPNPNQKDSDGNGVGDVCEDDFDNDAVVDPLDVCPESAEVTLTDFRAYQTVVLDPEGDAQIDPNWVVLNQGMEIVQTMNSDPGLAVGYTAFNGVDFEGTFHVNTVTDDDYAGFLFSYQDSGRFYVVMWKQTEQTYWQATPFRAVAQPGLQLKAVTSVSGPGEHLRNALWHTGHTPDQVRLLWTDPRNVGWRDKTSYRWQLLHRPQVGYIRVKLYEGPQLVADSGVIIDTSMRGGRLGVFCFSQENIIWSNLQYRCNDTVPEDFEPFRRQLLQGRV
;
A
#
# COMPACT_ATOMS: atom_id res chain seq x y z
N MET A 1 -44.42 -10.21 -10.62
CA MET A 1 -44.50 -11.69 -10.64
C MET A 1 -44.11 -12.12 -12.04
N GLU A 2 -42.81 -12.14 -12.32
CA GLU A 2 -42.18 -12.79 -13.48
C GLU A 2 -40.67 -12.81 -13.19
N THR A 3 -40.10 -14.01 -13.26
CA THR A 3 -38.72 -14.34 -12.94
C THR A 3 -37.80 -13.90 -14.09
N GLN A 4 -36.92 -12.92 -13.85
CA GLN A 4 -35.83 -12.59 -14.77
C GLN A 4 -34.65 -13.55 -14.58
N GLU A 5 -34.15 -14.01 -15.73
CA GLU A 5 -33.20 -15.11 -15.92
C GLU A 5 -31.81 -14.86 -15.32
N LEU A 6 -31.21 -15.90 -14.72
CA LEU A 6 -29.77 -16.02 -14.51
C LEU A 6 -29.08 -16.19 -15.87
N ARG A 7 -28.19 -15.27 -16.26
CA ARG A 7 -27.18 -15.51 -17.31
C ARG A 7 -25.84 -15.84 -16.65
N GLY A 8 -25.38 -17.08 -16.81
CA GLY A 8 -24.01 -17.50 -16.48
C GLY A 8 -23.16 -17.57 -17.75
N ALA A 9 -21.90 -17.14 -17.68
CA ALA A 9 -20.95 -17.19 -18.79
C ALA A 9 -20.20 -18.53 -18.79
N LEU A 10 -20.05 -19.18 -19.96
CA LEU A 10 -19.41 -20.49 -20.09
C LEU A 10 -18.52 -20.52 -21.34
N ALA A 11 -17.21 -20.64 -21.15
CA ALA A 11 -16.19 -20.68 -22.21
C ALA A 11 -15.43 -22.03 -22.16
N LEU A 12 -15.10 -22.59 -23.33
CA LEU A 12 -14.42 -23.88 -23.45
C LEU A 12 -13.01 -23.70 -24.06
N LEU A 13 -11.99 -24.21 -23.36
CA LEU A 13 -10.59 -24.14 -23.76
C LEU A 13 -10.02 -25.56 -23.99
N LEU A 14 -9.39 -25.77 -25.15
CA LEU A 14 -8.86 -27.07 -25.59
C LEU A 14 -7.36 -26.94 -25.94
N LEU A 15 -6.54 -27.83 -25.38
CA LEU A 15 -5.09 -27.90 -25.61
C LEU A 15 -4.71 -29.23 -26.30
N CYS A 16 -3.90 -29.16 -27.35
CA CYS A 16 -3.37 -30.33 -28.05
C CYS A 16 -1.85 -30.44 -27.85
N PHE A 17 -1.34 -31.56 -27.34
CA PHE A 17 0.11 -31.80 -27.22
C PHE A 17 0.58 -32.84 -28.25
N PHE A 18 1.33 -32.40 -29.28
CA PHE A 18 2.29 -33.24 -29.98
C PHE A 18 3.52 -32.43 -30.38
N ALA A 19 4.69 -33.07 -30.28
CA ALA A 19 5.98 -32.44 -30.44
C ALA A 19 6.20 -31.87 -31.85
N SER A 20 6.76 -30.65 -31.88
CA SER A 20 7.28 -29.86 -33.01
C SER A 20 6.26 -29.03 -33.82
N ALA A 21 6.58 -27.73 -33.90
CA ALA A 21 5.95 -26.60 -34.60
C ALA A 21 4.80 -25.86 -33.88
N SER A 22 4.88 -24.51 -33.95
CA SER A 22 4.07 -23.48 -33.29
C SER A 22 2.59 -23.81 -33.12
N GLN A 23 2.02 -23.52 -31.94
CA GLN A 23 0.64 -23.89 -31.59
C GLN A 23 -0.23 -22.68 -31.26
N ASP A 24 -1.35 -22.54 -31.98
CA ASP A 24 -2.45 -21.62 -31.67
C ASP A 24 -3.42 -22.26 -30.65
N LEU A 25 -3.76 -21.51 -29.61
CA LEU A 25 -4.77 -21.87 -28.60
C LEU A 25 -6.17 -21.74 -29.22
N GLN A 26 -6.95 -22.83 -29.30
CA GLN A 26 -8.35 -22.73 -29.77
C GLN A 26 -9.31 -22.48 -28.60
N VAL A 27 -9.84 -21.26 -28.55
CA VAL A 27 -10.94 -20.86 -27.65
C VAL A 27 -12.26 -20.95 -28.41
N ILE A 28 -13.22 -21.71 -27.88
CA ILE A 28 -14.57 -21.78 -28.44
C ILE A 28 -15.52 -21.05 -27.48
N ASP A 29 -15.93 -19.85 -27.89
CA ASP A 29 -16.95 -19.09 -27.17
C ASP A 29 -18.35 -19.60 -27.52
N LEU A 30 -19.05 -20.13 -26.52
CA LEU A 30 -20.40 -20.68 -26.65
C LEU A 30 -21.48 -19.60 -26.46
N LEU A 31 -21.11 -18.36 -26.11
CA LEU A 31 -22.04 -17.25 -25.83
C LEU A 31 -22.57 -16.57 -27.11
N THR A 32 -21.86 -16.73 -28.23
CA THR A 32 -22.25 -16.13 -29.53
C THR A 32 -23.25 -16.97 -30.33
N VAL A 33 -23.61 -18.17 -29.84
CA VAL A 33 -24.44 -19.15 -30.54
C VAL A 33 -25.91 -18.95 -30.20
N GLY A 34 -26.56 -18.00 -30.88
CA GLY A 34 -27.98 -17.67 -30.64
C GLY A 34 -28.98 -18.58 -31.37
N GLU A 35 -28.57 -19.30 -32.43
CA GLU A 35 -29.48 -20.09 -33.27
C GLU A 35 -29.11 -21.59 -33.35
N SER A 36 -30.14 -22.44 -33.37
CA SER A 36 -30.02 -23.91 -33.43
C SER A 36 -29.30 -24.47 -34.66
N ARG A 37 -29.15 -23.68 -35.74
CA ARG A 37 -28.33 -24.05 -36.91
C ARG A 37 -26.82 -23.93 -36.68
N GLN A 38 -26.39 -22.99 -35.85
CA GLN A 38 -24.97 -22.79 -35.51
C GLN A 38 -24.45 -23.87 -34.55
N MET A 39 -25.35 -24.46 -33.76
CA MET A 39 -25.06 -25.61 -32.88
C MET A 39 -24.48 -26.83 -33.61
N VAL A 40 -24.86 -27.06 -34.88
CA VAL A 40 -24.31 -28.18 -35.67
C VAL A 40 -22.86 -27.92 -36.05
N ALA A 41 -22.52 -26.69 -36.43
CA ALA A 41 -21.14 -26.30 -36.77
C ALA A 41 -20.22 -26.29 -35.54
N VAL A 42 -20.74 -25.86 -34.39
CA VAL A 42 -20.04 -25.89 -33.09
C VAL A 42 -19.86 -27.33 -32.60
N ALA A 43 -20.88 -28.18 -32.73
CA ALA A 43 -20.77 -29.61 -32.40
C ALA A 43 -19.73 -30.33 -33.27
N GLU A 44 -19.63 -29.98 -34.56
CA GLU A 44 -18.62 -30.56 -35.45
C GLU A 44 -17.20 -30.06 -35.12
N LYS A 45 -17.03 -28.78 -34.76
CA LYS A 45 -15.75 -28.23 -34.27
C LYS A 45 -15.29 -28.90 -32.96
N ILE A 46 -16.20 -29.02 -32.00
CA ILE A 46 -15.94 -29.70 -30.72
C ILE A 46 -15.63 -31.19 -30.96
N ARG A 47 -16.37 -31.87 -31.84
CA ARG A 47 -16.13 -33.27 -32.21
C ARG A 47 -14.76 -33.47 -32.86
N THR A 48 -14.34 -32.53 -33.71
CA THR A 48 -13.04 -32.60 -34.39
C THR A 48 -11.89 -32.32 -33.42
N ALA A 49 -12.03 -31.36 -32.51
CA ALA A 49 -11.03 -31.05 -31.49
C ALA A 49 -10.93 -32.13 -30.40
N LEU A 50 -12.04 -32.79 -30.05
CA LEU A 50 -12.09 -33.92 -29.12
C LEU A 50 -11.37 -35.18 -29.63
N LEU A 51 -11.19 -35.31 -30.94
CA LEU A 51 -10.44 -36.42 -31.53
C LEU A 51 -8.92 -36.22 -31.44
N THR A 52 -8.45 -35.00 -31.12
CA THR A 52 -7.03 -34.60 -31.13
C THR A 52 -6.51 -34.07 -29.78
N ALA A 53 -7.38 -33.75 -28.82
CA ALA A 53 -7.01 -33.18 -27.53
C ALA A 53 -6.78 -34.24 -26.44
N GLY A 54 -5.79 -34.00 -25.57
CA GLY A 54 -5.47 -34.86 -24.41
C GLY A 54 -6.25 -34.48 -23.14
N ASP A 55 -6.55 -33.19 -22.96
CA ASP A 55 -7.26 -32.63 -21.81
C ASP A 55 -8.25 -31.53 -22.24
N ILE A 56 -9.34 -31.36 -21.50
CA ILE A 56 -10.40 -30.37 -21.76
C ILE A 56 -10.62 -29.52 -20.51
N TYR A 57 -10.59 -28.20 -20.66
CA TYR A 57 -10.83 -27.27 -19.56
C TYR A 57 -12.13 -26.50 -19.80
N LEU A 58 -12.98 -26.48 -18.77
CA LEU A 58 -14.25 -25.74 -18.76
C LEU A 58 -14.10 -24.54 -17.82
N LEU A 59 -14.23 -23.32 -18.35
CA LEU A 59 -14.18 -22.09 -17.55
C LEU A 59 -15.58 -21.49 -17.45
N SER A 60 -16.08 -21.26 -16.24
CA SER A 60 -17.38 -20.63 -16.03
C SER A 60 -17.41 -19.80 -14.74
N THR A 61 -18.05 -18.63 -14.80
CA THR A 61 -18.23 -17.69 -13.70
C THR A 61 -19.71 -17.56 -13.33
N PHE A 62 -20.02 -17.63 -12.03
CA PHE A 62 -21.38 -17.54 -11.48
C PHE A 62 -21.45 -16.49 -10.37
N ARG A 63 -22.51 -15.68 -10.34
CA ARG A 63 -22.82 -14.76 -9.23
C ARG A 63 -23.89 -15.41 -8.33
N LEU A 64 -23.59 -15.67 -7.05
CA LEU A 64 -24.49 -16.40 -6.14
C LEU A 64 -25.12 -15.45 -5.09
N PRO A 65 -26.45 -15.48 -4.87
CA PRO A 65 -27.09 -14.72 -3.80
C PRO A 65 -26.88 -15.38 -2.42
N PRO A 66 -26.85 -14.61 -1.31
CA PRO A 66 -26.60 -15.14 0.02
C PRO A 66 -27.79 -15.97 0.55
N LYS A 67 -27.50 -17.18 1.06
CA LYS A 67 -28.38 -18.10 1.84
C LYS A 67 -29.31 -19.07 1.06
N GLN A 68 -28.89 -19.64 -0.06
CA GLN A 68 -29.48 -20.89 -0.54
C GLN A 68 -28.41 -21.97 -0.77
N GLY A 69 -28.60 -23.13 -0.14
CA GLY A 69 -27.81 -24.33 -0.41
C GLY A 69 -28.49 -25.19 -1.48
N GLY A 70 -27.73 -25.63 -2.48
CA GLY A 70 -28.25 -26.40 -3.61
C GLY A 70 -27.16 -26.84 -4.59
N VAL A 71 -27.53 -27.74 -5.51
CA VAL A 71 -26.67 -28.18 -6.63
C VAL A 71 -26.69 -27.09 -7.70
N LEU A 72 -25.51 -26.59 -8.07
CA LEU A 72 -25.35 -25.56 -9.12
C LEU A 72 -25.41 -26.21 -10.51
N PHE A 73 -24.64 -27.27 -10.73
CA PHE A 73 -24.72 -28.07 -11.96
C PHE A 73 -24.12 -29.47 -11.75
N GLY A 74 -24.50 -30.41 -12.61
CA GLY A 74 -23.95 -31.77 -12.61
C GLY A 74 -23.83 -32.33 -14.03
N LEU A 75 -22.80 -33.15 -14.25
CA LEU A 75 -22.46 -33.75 -15.52
C LEU A 75 -22.82 -35.23 -15.47
N TYR A 76 -23.71 -35.66 -16.37
CA TYR A 76 -24.28 -37.01 -16.39
C TYR A 76 -24.05 -37.66 -17.74
N SER A 77 -23.73 -38.95 -17.75
CA SER A 77 -23.65 -39.72 -19.00
C SER A 77 -25.04 -39.92 -19.59
N ARG A 78 -25.18 -39.62 -20.88
CA ARG A 78 -26.47 -39.70 -21.59
C ARG A 78 -26.93 -41.14 -21.86
N GLN A 79 -26.03 -42.13 -21.81
CA GLN A 79 -26.36 -43.52 -22.14
C GLN A 79 -26.96 -44.30 -20.96
N ASP A 80 -26.53 -44.00 -19.73
CA ASP A 80 -26.84 -44.75 -18.51
C ASP A 80 -27.16 -43.86 -17.30
N ASN A 81 -27.15 -42.53 -17.48
CA ASN A 81 -27.42 -41.53 -16.45
C ASN A 81 -26.45 -41.55 -15.25
N THR A 82 -25.26 -42.13 -15.41
CA THR A 82 -24.22 -42.12 -14.37
C THR A 82 -23.67 -40.71 -14.15
N ARG A 83 -23.43 -40.34 -12.88
CA ARG A 83 -22.96 -39.01 -12.48
C ARG A 83 -21.44 -38.93 -12.51
N TRP A 84 -20.90 -38.00 -13.30
CA TRP A 84 -19.46 -37.81 -13.48
C TRP A 84 -18.92 -36.65 -12.63
N LEU A 85 -19.68 -35.56 -12.50
CA LEU A 85 -19.30 -34.39 -11.72
C LEU A 85 -20.56 -33.75 -11.14
N GLU A 86 -20.50 -33.24 -9.91
CA GLU A 86 -21.58 -32.44 -9.32
C GLU A 86 -20.97 -31.33 -8.47
N ALA A 87 -21.33 -30.08 -8.77
CA ALA A 87 -20.93 -28.90 -8.02
C ALA A 87 -22.13 -28.44 -7.18
N SER A 88 -22.00 -28.43 -5.87
CA SER A 88 -23.04 -27.99 -4.94
C SER A 88 -22.47 -27.07 -3.87
N VAL A 89 -23.29 -26.12 -3.41
CA VAL A 89 -22.93 -25.16 -2.36
C VAL A 89 -23.71 -25.50 -1.10
N VAL A 90 -22.99 -25.79 -0.02
CA VAL A 90 -23.56 -26.05 1.31
C VAL A 90 -22.96 -25.04 2.27
N GLY A 91 -23.82 -24.35 3.03
CA GLY A 91 -23.41 -23.27 3.92
C GLY A 91 -22.21 -23.61 4.80
N LYS A 92 -21.26 -22.66 4.82
CA LYS A 92 -20.02 -22.55 5.60
C LYS A 92 -18.78 -23.36 5.19
N ILE A 93 -18.79 -24.29 4.22
CA ILE A 93 -17.55 -24.85 3.65
C ILE A 93 -17.77 -25.22 2.16
N ASN A 94 -16.99 -24.61 1.25
CA ASN A 94 -16.98 -24.98 -0.18
C ASN A 94 -16.19 -26.28 -0.37
N LYS A 95 -16.83 -27.35 -0.89
CA LYS A 95 -16.18 -28.64 -1.15
C LYS A 95 -16.47 -29.12 -2.57
N VAL A 96 -15.44 -29.33 -3.37
CA VAL A 96 -15.52 -29.97 -4.70
C VAL A 96 -15.13 -31.43 -4.55
N THR A 97 -15.97 -32.36 -5.00
CA THR A 97 -15.66 -33.80 -4.95
C THR A 97 -15.52 -34.40 -6.35
N ASN A 98 -14.33 -34.89 -6.66
CA ASN A 98 -14.05 -35.72 -7.84
C ASN A 98 -14.30 -37.20 -7.50
N ALA A 99 -14.98 -37.94 -8.37
CA ALA A 99 -15.18 -39.38 -8.22
C ALA A 99 -14.85 -40.11 -9.53
N LEU A 100 -13.66 -40.71 -9.61
CA LEU A 100 -13.40 -41.82 -10.53
C LEU A 100 -12.49 -42.85 -9.84
N HIS A 101 -12.94 -44.10 -9.94
CA HIS A 101 -12.65 -45.27 -9.11
C HIS A 101 -11.25 -45.88 -9.27
N SER A 102 -10.74 -46.45 -8.18
CA SER A 102 -10.07 -47.76 -8.22
C SER A 102 -10.23 -48.48 -6.88
N ILE A 103 -10.95 -49.59 -6.96
CA ILE A 103 -11.18 -50.57 -5.90
C ILE A 103 -9.90 -51.38 -5.77
N LEU A 104 -9.23 -51.32 -4.61
CA LEU A 104 -8.60 -52.50 -3.99
C LEU A 104 -8.11 -52.16 -2.58
N GLY A 105 -8.90 -52.62 -1.60
CA GLY A 105 -8.35 -53.22 -0.38
C GLY A 105 -7.71 -52.30 0.66
N GLU A 106 -8.51 -51.63 1.48
CA GLU A 106 -8.13 -51.47 2.90
C GLU A 106 -9.30 -51.23 3.89
N GLN A 107 -10.52 -51.65 3.53
CA GLN A 107 -11.68 -51.62 4.44
C GLN A 107 -12.07 -53.02 4.97
N THR A 108 -11.12 -53.96 4.97
CA THR A 108 -11.31 -55.33 5.52
C THR A 108 -10.32 -55.69 6.63
N LYS A 109 -9.42 -54.79 7.05
CA LYS A 109 -8.48 -55.02 8.16
C LYS A 109 -8.92 -54.49 9.51
N ALA A 110 -9.88 -53.56 9.58
CA ALA A 110 -10.39 -53.02 10.84
C ALA A 110 -11.60 -53.80 11.41
N LEU A 111 -12.41 -54.41 10.53
CA LEU A 111 -13.59 -55.17 10.95
C LEU A 111 -13.25 -56.61 11.42
N VAL A 112 -12.13 -57.18 10.94
CA VAL A 112 -11.67 -58.53 11.32
C VAL A 112 -10.90 -58.53 12.65
N THR A 113 -10.22 -57.44 13.01
CA THR A 113 -9.55 -57.26 14.32
C THR A 113 -10.53 -56.97 15.45
N GLN A 114 -11.64 -56.28 15.19
CA GLN A 114 -12.68 -56.08 16.22
C GLN A 114 -13.51 -57.35 16.50
N LEU A 115 -13.75 -58.20 15.50
CA LEU A 115 -14.50 -59.47 15.68
C LEU A 115 -13.65 -60.59 16.32
N THR A 116 -12.32 -60.47 16.35
CA THR A 116 -11.42 -61.43 17.01
C THR A 116 -11.20 -61.11 18.49
N LEU A 117 -11.19 -59.82 18.88
CA LEU A 117 -11.06 -59.42 20.29
C LEU A 117 -12.36 -59.68 21.09
N PHE A 118 -13.53 -59.51 20.46
CA PHE A 118 -14.83 -59.78 21.10
C PHE A 118 -15.07 -61.29 21.36
N ASN A 119 -14.45 -62.17 20.55
CA ASN A 119 -14.50 -63.63 20.77
C ASN A 119 -13.47 -64.11 21.82
N GLN A 120 -12.42 -63.36 22.13
CA GLN A 120 -11.49 -63.69 23.23
C GLN A 120 -12.10 -63.39 24.61
N ILE A 121 -12.89 -62.32 24.73
CA ILE A 121 -13.58 -61.96 25.99
C ILE A 121 -14.73 -62.94 26.31
N LEU A 122 -15.40 -63.50 25.29
CA LEU A 122 -16.45 -64.51 25.46
C LEU A 122 -15.91 -65.94 25.77
N VAL A 123 -14.59 -66.16 25.65
CA VAL A 123 -13.95 -67.42 26.07
C VAL A 123 -13.50 -67.33 27.54
N GLU A 124 -13.02 -66.19 28.01
CA GLU A 124 -12.65 -66.00 29.44
C GLU A 124 -13.86 -65.98 30.38
N LEU A 125 -15.06 -65.56 29.92
CA LEU A 125 -16.27 -65.66 30.74
C LEU A 125 -16.86 -67.09 30.82
N ARG A 126 -16.27 -68.06 30.11
CA ARG A 126 -16.75 -69.46 30.04
C ARG A 126 -15.95 -70.42 30.93
N ASP A 127 -14.79 -70.01 31.47
CA ASP A 127 -13.97 -70.85 32.34
C ASP A 127 -14.13 -70.56 33.86
N ASP A 128 -14.82 -69.48 34.25
CA ASP A 128 -15.15 -69.20 35.66
C ASP A 128 -16.44 -69.87 36.17
N ILE A 129 -17.17 -70.58 35.29
CA ILE A 129 -18.40 -71.32 35.62
C ILE A 129 -18.20 -72.83 35.39
N ARG A 130 -17.07 -73.38 35.85
CA ARG A 130 -16.86 -74.84 35.90
C ARG A 130 -16.16 -75.40 37.14
N ASP A 131 -15.71 -74.57 38.08
CA ASP A 131 -15.03 -75.03 39.30
C ASP A 131 -15.79 -74.71 40.61
N GLN A 132 -17.12 -74.71 40.53
CA GLN A 132 -17.95 -75.01 41.70
C GLN A 132 -19.02 -76.03 41.34
N VAL A 133 -18.71 -77.29 41.63
CA VAL A 133 -19.46 -78.12 42.59
C VAL A 133 -18.80 -79.50 42.58
N LYS A 134 -18.11 -79.81 43.67
CA LYS A 134 -18.14 -81.16 44.24
C LYS A 134 -18.01 -81.03 45.75
N GLU A 135 -19.16 -81.13 46.38
CA GLU A 135 -19.29 -81.34 47.82
C GLU A 135 -18.41 -82.50 48.30
N MET A 136 -17.72 -82.23 49.40
CA MET A 136 -17.79 -82.99 50.65
C MET A 136 -17.66 -84.52 50.54
N SER A 137 -16.50 -85.06 50.91
CA SER A 137 -16.47 -86.20 51.83
C SER A 137 -15.09 -86.46 52.45
N LEU A 138 -15.13 -86.63 53.77
CA LEU A 138 -14.29 -87.52 54.57
C LEU A 138 -12.87 -87.06 54.90
N ILE A 139 -12.73 -86.49 56.10
CA ILE A 139 -11.87 -87.14 57.10
C ILE A 139 -12.67 -87.29 58.39
N ARG A 140 -13.33 -88.45 58.48
CA ARG A 140 -13.48 -89.12 59.77
C ARG A 140 -12.10 -89.72 60.09
N ASN A 141 -11.62 -89.47 61.30
CA ASN A 141 -10.47 -90.11 61.95
C ASN A 141 -9.08 -89.53 61.69
N THR A 142 -8.79 -88.45 62.41
CA THR A 142 -7.57 -88.42 63.22
C THR A 142 -7.91 -87.69 64.53
N ILE A 143 -8.64 -88.38 65.41
CA ILE A 143 -8.11 -89.16 66.54
C ILE A 143 -7.84 -88.27 67.75
N MET A 144 -8.61 -88.57 68.80
CA MET A 144 -8.25 -88.62 70.21
C MET A 144 -6.99 -87.86 70.63
N GLU A 145 -7.24 -86.75 71.32
CA GLU A 145 -6.66 -86.34 72.61
C GLU A 145 -7.52 -85.11 73.02
N CYS A 146 -8.07 -84.94 74.21
CA CYS A 146 -7.96 -85.63 75.47
C CYS A 146 -9.23 -85.25 76.29
N GLN A 147 -9.59 -86.09 77.26
CA GLN A 147 -10.77 -85.93 78.13
C GLN A 147 -10.66 -84.74 79.10
N VAL A 148 -11.82 -84.38 79.70
CA VAL A 148 -12.05 -83.96 81.12
C VAL A 148 -12.53 -82.50 81.38
N CYS A 149 -13.83 -82.44 81.70
CA CYS A 149 -14.58 -81.69 82.74
C CYS A 149 -14.56 -80.15 82.91
N GLY A 150 -15.77 -79.58 83.07
CA GLY A 150 -16.09 -78.77 84.26
C GLY A 150 -16.66 -77.36 84.05
N PHE A 151 -17.94 -77.20 84.41
CA PHE A 151 -18.61 -76.03 85.02
C PHE A 151 -18.61 -74.62 84.37
N HIS A 152 -19.79 -73.99 84.48
CA HIS A 152 -20.21 -72.64 84.09
C HIS A 152 -19.33 -71.50 84.62
N GLU A 153 -18.99 -70.54 83.76
CA GLU A 153 -18.79 -69.11 84.13
C GLU A 153 -19.37 -68.19 83.04
N GLN A 154 -19.90 -67.03 83.45
CA GLN A 154 -20.69 -66.13 82.59
C GLN A 154 -19.87 -65.54 81.43
N ARG A 155 -20.39 -65.69 80.20
CA ARG A 155 -19.83 -65.05 79.00
C ARG A 155 -20.51 -63.70 78.74
N SER A 156 -19.68 -62.66 78.65
CA SER A 156 -20.05 -61.33 78.14
C SER A 156 -20.74 -61.44 76.78
N HIS A 157 -21.81 -60.67 76.58
CA HIS A 157 -22.58 -60.66 75.32
C HIS A 157 -21.82 -59.97 74.16
N CYS A 158 -20.66 -59.37 74.44
CA CYS A 158 -19.72 -58.84 73.46
C CYS A 158 -18.53 -59.78 73.17
N SER A 159 -18.57 -61.07 73.55
CA SER A 159 -17.51 -62.04 73.26
C SER A 159 -18.06 -63.38 72.75
N PRO A 160 -17.86 -63.72 71.46
CA PRO A 160 -17.14 -62.97 70.42
C PRO A 160 -17.85 -61.65 70.03
N ASN A 161 -17.10 -60.60 69.67
CA ASN A 161 -17.64 -59.26 69.40
C ASN A 161 -18.63 -59.30 68.22
N PRO A 162 -19.93 -59.02 68.45
CA PRO A 162 -20.97 -59.05 67.42
C PRO A 162 -21.00 -57.76 66.56
N CYS A 163 -20.20 -56.75 66.89
CA CYS A 163 -20.10 -55.49 66.14
C CYS A 163 -19.09 -55.58 65.01
N PHE A 164 -19.25 -54.71 64.01
CA PHE A 164 -18.33 -54.63 62.87
C PHE A 164 -16.88 -54.38 63.33
N ARG A 165 -15.90 -54.90 62.59
CA ARG A 165 -14.48 -54.84 62.99
C ARG A 165 -14.04 -53.38 63.18
N GLY A 166 -13.63 -53.01 64.39
CA GLY A 166 -13.24 -51.65 64.75
C GLY A 166 -14.35 -50.79 65.37
N VAL A 167 -15.56 -51.35 65.56
CA VAL A 167 -16.68 -50.73 66.28
C VAL A 167 -16.74 -51.24 67.72
N ASP A 168 -16.88 -50.30 68.67
CA ASP A 168 -17.01 -50.62 70.08
C ASP A 168 -18.35 -51.31 70.39
N CYS A 169 -18.29 -52.43 71.12
CA CYS A 169 -19.47 -53.16 71.60
C CYS A 169 -19.74 -52.79 73.07
N MET A 170 -20.96 -52.35 73.36
CA MET A 170 -21.42 -52.02 74.70
C MET A 170 -22.52 -53.01 75.14
N GLU A 171 -22.43 -53.55 76.35
CA GLU A 171 -23.47 -54.43 76.89
C GLU A 171 -24.71 -53.62 77.33
N VAL A 172 -25.90 -54.14 77.04
CA VAL A 172 -27.18 -53.52 77.44
C VAL A 172 -28.12 -54.57 78.04
N TYR A 173 -29.00 -54.11 78.93
CA TYR A 173 -29.94 -54.99 79.65
C TYR A 173 -31.16 -55.42 78.83
N GLU A 174 -31.36 -54.84 77.64
CA GLU A 174 -32.45 -55.16 76.72
C GLU A 174 -31.98 -56.13 75.62
N TYR A 175 -32.82 -57.09 75.24
CA TYR A 175 -32.53 -58.08 74.21
C TYR A 175 -32.24 -57.38 72.86
N PRO A 176 -31.14 -57.67 72.14
CA PRO A 176 -30.29 -58.87 72.19
C PRO A 176 -29.09 -58.83 73.16
N GLY A 177 -29.00 -57.85 74.07
CA GLY A 177 -28.02 -57.83 75.15
C GLY A 177 -26.71 -57.07 74.85
N TYR A 178 -26.59 -56.50 73.66
CA TYR A 178 -25.46 -55.68 73.23
C TYR A 178 -25.92 -54.55 72.28
N ARG A 179 -25.18 -53.44 72.23
CA ARG A 179 -25.34 -52.36 71.26
C ARG A 179 -23.99 -52.02 70.66
N CYS A 180 -23.96 -51.81 69.35
CA CYS A 180 -22.75 -51.38 68.64
C CYS A 180 -22.68 -49.86 68.55
N GLY A 181 -21.46 -49.32 68.64
CA GLY A 181 -21.19 -47.92 68.32
C GLY A 181 -21.42 -47.58 66.84
N PRO A 182 -21.24 -46.32 66.44
CA PRO A 182 -21.30 -45.92 65.04
C PRO A 182 -20.21 -46.62 64.21
N CYS A 183 -20.45 -46.76 62.90
CA CYS A 183 -19.46 -47.29 61.98
C CYS A 183 -18.19 -46.41 61.94
N PRO A 184 -17.00 -47.00 61.64
CA PRO A 184 -15.78 -46.23 61.48
C PRO A 184 -15.92 -45.17 60.38
N PRO A 185 -15.15 -44.05 60.43
CA PRO A 185 -15.18 -43.02 59.40
C PRO A 185 -14.99 -43.59 57.98
N GLY A 186 -15.79 -43.13 57.01
CA GLY A 186 -15.82 -43.66 55.64
C GLY A 186 -16.78 -44.83 55.43
N LEU A 187 -17.40 -45.36 56.50
CA LEU A 187 -18.38 -46.43 56.43
C LEU A 187 -19.74 -45.98 56.99
N GLN A 188 -20.83 -46.48 56.41
CA GLN A 188 -22.20 -46.24 56.86
C GLN A 188 -22.88 -47.55 57.28
N GLY A 189 -23.76 -47.48 58.28
CA GLY A 189 -24.48 -48.66 58.74
C GLY A 189 -24.97 -48.54 60.17
N ASN A 190 -25.44 -49.66 60.72
CA ASN A 190 -26.02 -49.76 62.06
C ASN A 190 -25.02 -50.23 63.13
N GLY A 191 -23.72 -50.23 62.82
CA GLY A 191 -22.64 -50.66 63.73
C GLY A 191 -22.41 -52.17 63.81
N THR A 192 -23.39 -52.99 63.43
CA THR A 192 -23.21 -54.45 63.22
C THR A 192 -22.86 -54.78 61.77
N HIS A 193 -23.44 -54.06 60.82
CA HIS A 193 -23.14 -54.15 59.40
C HIS A 193 -22.77 -52.77 58.86
N CYS A 194 -21.49 -52.57 58.55
CA CYS A 194 -20.98 -51.33 57.98
C CYS A 194 -20.60 -51.57 56.51
N SER A 195 -21.11 -50.74 55.61
CA SER A 195 -20.78 -50.70 54.19
C SER A 195 -20.03 -49.43 53.86
N ASP A 196 -19.19 -49.47 52.84
CA ASP A 196 -18.44 -48.31 52.37
C ASP A 196 -19.34 -47.17 51.87
N ILE A 197 -18.94 -45.94 52.19
CA ILE A 197 -19.58 -44.73 51.65
C ILE A 197 -18.86 -44.42 50.35
N ASN A 198 -19.59 -44.34 49.24
CA ASN A 198 -18.98 -43.93 47.99
C ASN A 198 -18.83 -42.40 47.95
N GLU A 199 -17.70 -41.86 48.40
CA GLU A 199 -17.50 -40.41 48.43
C GLU A 199 -17.45 -39.79 47.03
N CYS A 200 -16.99 -40.53 46.01
CA CYS A 200 -16.98 -40.08 44.61
C CYS A 200 -18.38 -39.81 44.06
N ALA A 201 -19.34 -40.68 44.37
CA ALA A 201 -20.73 -40.53 43.90
C ALA A 201 -21.50 -39.42 44.65
N HIS A 202 -21.07 -39.06 45.85
CA HIS A 202 -21.85 -38.21 46.77
C HIS A 202 -21.25 -36.83 47.07
N ALA A 203 -19.95 -36.61 46.84
CA ALA A 203 -19.27 -35.33 47.14
C ALA A 203 -18.56 -34.70 45.93
N ASP A 204 -18.31 -35.46 44.86
CA ASP A 204 -17.51 -35.07 43.69
C ASP A 204 -16.25 -34.26 44.06
N PRO A 205 -15.28 -34.92 44.73
CA PRO A 205 -14.14 -34.24 45.34
C PRO A 205 -13.00 -33.93 44.35
N CYS A 206 -13.03 -34.49 43.14
CA CYS A 206 -11.95 -34.37 42.15
C CYS A 206 -12.22 -33.24 41.14
N PHE A 207 -11.18 -32.77 40.45
CA PHE A 207 -11.32 -31.71 39.45
C PHE A 207 -12.08 -32.22 38.20
N PRO A 208 -12.95 -31.43 37.56
CA PRO A 208 -13.64 -31.84 36.35
C PRO A 208 -12.67 -32.31 35.26
N GLY A 209 -12.75 -33.59 34.87
CA GLY A 209 -11.82 -34.23 33.92
C GLY A 209 -10.74 -35.12 34.56
N SER A 210 -10.60 -35.10 35.89
CA SER A 210 -9.82 -36.09 36.64
C SER A 210 -10.72 -37.22 37.17
N SER A 211 -10.21 -38.45 37.22
CA SER A 211 -10.98 -39.60 37.68
C SER A 211 -11.01 -39.69 39.21
N CYS A 212 -12.19 -39.93 39.79
CA CYS A 212 -12.36 -40.19 41.22
C CYS A 212 -12.46 -41.69 41.47
N ILE A 213 -11.60 -42.22 42.33
CA ILE A 213 -11.55 -43.64 42.69
C ILE A 213 -12.01 -43.81 44.13
N ASN A 214 -13.11 -44.53 44.31
CA ASN A 214 -13.63 -44.88 45.62
C ASN A 214 -12.86 -46.07 46.21
N THR A 215 -12.47 -45.98 47.47
CA THR A 215 -11.63 -46.96 48.18
C THR A 215 -12.30 -47.39 49.49
N MET A 216 -12.03 -48.59 50.00
CA MET A 216 -12.56 -49.01 51.31
C MET A 216 -11.42 -49.05 52.34
N PRO A 217 -11.32 -48.08 53.28
CA PRO A 217 -12.16 -46.89 53.46
C PRO A 217 -11.63 -45.62 52.74
N GLY A 218 -12.53 -44.79 52.19
CA GLY A 218 -12.28 -43.42 51.71
C GLY A 218 -12.26 -43.25 50.18
N PHE A 219 -11.60 -42.22 49.68
CA PHE A 219 -11.44 -41.99 48.23
C PHE A 219 -10.05 -41.45 47.89
N HIS A 220 -9.66 -41.57 46.62
CA HIS A 220 -8.55 -40.80 46.06
C HIS A 220 -8.88 -40.26 44.67
N CYS A 221 -8.41 -39.06 44.39
CA CYS A 221 -8.43 -38.46 43.07
C CYS A 221 -7.15 -38.84 42.30
N GLU A 222 -7.28 -39.01 40.99
CA GLU A 222 -6.10 -39.12 40.12
C GLU A 222 -5.40 -37.75 39.93
N ALA A 223 -4.27 -37.76 39.22
CA ALA A 223 -3.56 -36.51 38.92
C ALA A 223 -4.41 -35.57 38.06
N CYS A 224 -4.07 -34.27 38.08
CA CYS A 224 -4.70 -33.29 37.20
C CYS A 224 -4.56 -33.71 35.72
N PRO A 225 -5.54 -33.36 34.87
CA PRO A 225 -5.47 -33.60 33.43
C PRO A 225 -4.22 -32.94 32.80
N ARG A 226 -3.83 -33.40 31.61
CA ARG A 226 -2.76 -32.74 30.83
C ARG A 226 -3.11 -31.27 30.61
N GLY A 227 -2.10 -30.39 30.70
CA GLY A 227 -2.27 -28.94 30.67
C GLY A 227 -2.57 -28.31 32.04
N TYR A 228 -2.72 -29.11 33.11
CA TYR A 228 -2.96 -28.60 34.46
C TYR A 228 -1.99 -29.19 35.48
N LYS A 229 -1.66 -28.39 36.49
CA LYS A 229 -0.83 -28.79 37.64
C LYS A 229 -1.60 -28.56 38.93
N GLY A 230 -1.58 -29.56 39.79
CA GLY A 230 -2.25 -29.52 41.09
C GLY A 230 -1.85 -30.70 41.96
N THR A 231 -2.28 -30.67 43.21
CA THR A 231 -2.00 -31.75 44.17
C THR A 231 -3.08 -32.83 44.09
N GLN A 232 -2.69 -34.07 44.32
CA GLN A 232 -3.64 -35.19 44.43
C GLN A 232 -4.30 -35.15 45.81
N VAL A 233 -5.61 -35.37 45.85
CA VAL A 233 -6.39 -35.39 47.08
C VAL A 233 -6.82 -36.82 47.39
N SER A 234 -6.59 -37.25 48.63
CA SER A 234 -7.11 -38.50 49.17
C SER A 234 -7.60 -38.27 50.60
N GLY A 235 -8.66 -38.94 51.01
CA GLY A 235 -9.19 -38.81 52.37
C GLY A 235 -10.31 -39.80 52.66
N VAL A 236 -10.80 -39.77 53.89
CA VAL A 236 -11.81 -40.72 54.37
C VAL A 236 -13.02 -39.97 54.88
N GLY A 237 -14.22 -40.33 54.42
CA GLY A 237 -15.48 -39.76 54.86
C GLY A 237 -15.95 -38.57 54.03
N ILE A 238 -17.28 -38.41 53.98
CA ILE A 238 -17.96 -37.44 53.11
C ILE A 238 -17.69 -35.98 53.47
N ASP A 239 -17.47 -35.69 54.76
CA ASP A 239 -17.20 -34.33 55.24
C ASP A 239 -15.82 -33.83 54.77
N TYR A 240 -14.84 -34.73 54.76
CA TYR A 240 -13.51 -34.42 54.22
C TYR A 240 -13.55 -34.27 52.69
N ALA A 241 -14.29 -35.14 52.00
CA ALA A 241 -14.47 -35.07 50.55
C ALA A 241 -15.13 -33.76 50.09
N ARG A 242 -16.05 -33.20 50.88
CA ARG A 242 -16.67 -31.88 50.59
C ARG A 242 -15.75 -30.71 50.89
N ALA A 243 -14.95 -30.80 51.95
CA ALA A 243 -14.09 -29.70 52.40
C ALA A 243 -12.79 -29.59 51.59
N SER A 244 -12.25 -30.72 51.12
CA SER A 244 -10.96 -30.78 50.45
C SER A 244 -11.15 -31.19 48.99
N LYS A 245 -11.57 -30.25 48.13
CA LYS A 245 -11.68 -30.50 46.69
C LYS A 245 -10.33 -30.35 45.99
N GLN A 246 -10.09 -31.17 44.97
CA GLN A 246 -8.89 -31.06 44.14
C GLN A 246 -8.92 -29.78 43.31
N VAL A 247 -7.84 -28.99 43.40
CA VAL A 247 -7.64 -27.78 42.61
C VAL A 247 -6.51 -28.02 41.61
N CYS A 248 -6.83 -27.86 40.34
CA CYS A 248 -5.89 -27.96 39.23
C CYS A 248 -5.78 -26.58 38.57
N ASN A 249 -4.57 -26.03 38.58
CA ASN A 249 -4.28 -24.75 37.93
C ASN A 249 -3.72 -25.00 36.53
N ASP A 250 -4.07 -24.11 35.61
CA ASP A 250 -3.54 -24.12 34.26
C ASP A 250 -2.00 -24.04 34.23
N ILE A 251 -1.36 -24.79 33.33
CA ILE A 251 0.08 -24.69 33.08
C ILE A 251 0.28 -23.70 31.96
N ASP A 252 0.97 -22.61 32.23
CA ASP A 252 1.39 -21.70 31.16
C ASP A 252 2.58 -22.30 30.40
N GLU A 253 2.28 -23.01 29.31
CA GLU A 253 3.32 -23.65 28.49
C GLU A 253 4.17 -22.63 27.74
N CYS A 254 3.68 -21.40 27.51
CA CYS A 254 4.45 -20.36 26.84
C CYS A 254 5.61 -19.84 27.70
N ASN A 255 5.49 -19.96 29.02
CA ASN A 255 6.50 -19.54 30.00
C ASN A 255 7.42 -20.67 30.49
N ASP A 256 7.54 -21.75 29.72
CA ASP A 256 8.38 -22.93 30.02
C ASP A 256 9.89 -22.74 29.72
N GLY A 257 10.27 -21.61 29.12
CA GLY A 257 11.64 -21.31 28.67
C GLY A 257 11.96 -21.78 27.25
N ASN A 258 11.02 -22.42 26.57
CA ASN A 258 11.12 -22.90 25.18
C ASN A 258 9.91 -22.46 24.33
N ASN A 259 9.21 -21.39 24.73
CA ASN A 259 8.04 -20.83 24.03
C ASN A 259 6.94 -21.87 23.77
N GLY A 260 6.72 -22.81 24.70
CA GLY A 260 5.77 -23.92 24.54
C GLY A 260 6.14 -24.92 23.44
N GLY A 261 7.33 -24.82 22.84
CA GLY A 261 7.71 -25.57 21.64
C GLY A 261 7.24 -24.94 20.32
N CYS A 262 6.66 -23.73 20.36
CA CYS A 262 6.49 -22.88 19.19
C CYS A 262 7.86 -22.43 18.65
N ASP A 263 7.93 -22.01 17.38
CA ASP A 263 9.14 -21.39 16.85
C ASP A 263 9.59 -20.22 17.75
N PRO A 264 10.89 -20.05 18.06
CA PRO A 264 11.39 -19.00 18.96
C PRO A 264 10.94 -17.59 18.57
N ASN A 265 10.75 -17.34 17.27
CA ASN A 265 10.32 -16.05 16.73
C ASN A 265 8.82 -16.05 16.37
N SER A 266 8.02 -16.94 16.96
CA SER A 266 6.54 -16.94 16.86
C SER A 266 5.88 -16.54 18.18
N ILE A 267 4.65 -16.05 18.09
CA ILE A 267 3.85 -15.66 19.26
C ILE A 267 3.24 -16.94 19.87
N CYS A 268 3.47 -17.18 21.17
CA CYS A 268 2.79 -18.25 21.90
C CYS A 268 1.68 -17.64 22.76
N THR A 269 0.46 -18.14 22.61
CA THR A 269 -0.70 -17.71 23.39
C THR A 269 -1.16 -18.85 24.29
N ASN A 270 -1.04 -18.66 25.61
CA ASN A 270 -1.52 -19.63 26.57
C ASN A 270 -3.06 -19.66 26.61
N THR A 271 -3.66 -20.84 26.65
CA THR A 271 -5.11 -21.04 26.75
C THR A 271 -5.41 -21.99 27.91
N VAL A 272 -6.63 -21.95 28.43
CA VAL A 272 -6.96 -22.78 29.60
C VAL A 272 -6.91 -24.28 29.24
N GLY A 273 -5.90 -24.98 29.74
CA GLY A 273 -5.58 -26.39 29.54
C GLY A 273 -4.70 -26.72 28.32
N SER A 274 -4.17 -25.73 27.60
CA SER A 274 -3.33 -25.91 26.40
C SER A 274 -2.71 -24.58 25.96
N PHE A 275 -1.80 -24.57 24.99
CA PHE A 275 -1.34 -23.35 24.32
C PHE A 275 -1.64 -23.38 22.81
N LYS A 276 -1.56 -22.22 22.15
CA LYS A 276 -1.60 -22.10 20.70
C LYS A 276 -0.42 -21.28 20.22
N CYS A 277 0.22 -21.76 19.17
CA CYS A 277 1.21 -20.96 18.48
C CYS A 277 0.53 -20.10 17.41
N GLY A 278 0.74 -18.80 17.50
CA GLY A 278 0.28 -17.78 16.58
C GLY A 278 1.29 -17.48 15.45
N PRO A 279 1.11 -16.34 14.77
CA PRO A 279 1.99 -15.94 13.67
C PRO A 279 3.41 -15.65 14.15
N CYS A 280 4.33 -15.52 13.19
CA CYS A 280 5.66 -15.01 13.45
C CYS A 280 5.59 -13.60 14.06
N ARG A 281 6.53 -13.29 14.96
CA ARG A 281 6.68 -11.95 15.54
C ARG A 281 7.07 -10.96 14.44
N LEU A 282 6.77 -9.68 14.66
CA LEU A 282 7.13 -8.59 13.75
C LEU A 282 8.62 -8.68 13.35
N GLY A 283 8.89 -8.53 12.05
CA GLY A 283 10.23 -8.71 11.47
C GLY A 283 10.60 -10.15 11.11
N PHE A 284 9.67 -11.11 11.21
CA PHE A 284 9.88 -12.50 10.78
C PHE A 284 8.72 -12.99 9.91
N LEU A 285 9.04 -13.67 8.81
CA LEU A 285 8.09 -14.27 7.87
C LEU A 285 8.25 -15.80 7.88
N GLY A 286 7.13 -16.50 7.77
CA GLY A 286 7.10 -17.96 7.72
C GLY A 286 5.96 -18.56 8.53
N ASN A 287 6.13 -19.82 8.91
CA ASN A 287 5.15 -20.56 9.69
C ASN A 287 5.85 -21.56 10.62
N GLN A 288 5.06 -22.23 11.45
CA GLN A 288 5.53 -23.27 12.38
C GLN A 288 6.30 -24.42 11.69
N SER A 289 6.06 -24.65 10.39
CA SER A 289 6.60 -25.79 9.63
C SER A 289 7.95 -25.48 8.96
N GLN A 290 8.11 -24.25 8.47
CA GLN A 290 9.34 -23.74 7.82
C GLN A 290 10.24 -22.98 8.80
N GLY A 291 9.71 -22.61 9.97
CA GLY A 291 10.33 -21.70 10.92
C GLY A 291 10.03 -20.24 10.58
N CYS A 292 10.17 -19.37 11.57
CA CYS A 292 10.06 -17.92 11.38
C CYS A 292 11.44 -17.37 10.99
N LEU A 293 11.61 -17.05 9.72
CA LEU A 293 12.84 -16.50 9.16
C LEU A 293 12.82 -14.97 9.26
N PRO A 294 13.98 -14.30 9.44
CA PRO A 294 14.03 -12.84 9.43
C PRO A 294 13.43 -12.32 8.12
N ALA A 295 12.43 -11.45 8.22
CA ALA A 295 11.90 -10.73 7.07
C ALA A 295 13.04 -9.87 6.50
N ARG A 296 13.19 -9.89 5.17
CA ARG A 296 14.09 -8.95 4.50
C ARG A 296 13.57 -7.54 4.81
N THR A 297 14.41 -6.70 5.41
CA THR A 297 14.02 -5.40 5.98
C THR A 297 15.11 -4.37 5.73
N CYS A 298 14.74 -3.08 5.69
CA CYS A 298 15.69 -1.99 5.47
C CYS A 298 16.57 -1.67 6.70
N HIS A 299 16.25 -2.24 7.88
CA HIS A 299 16.98 -1.98 9.13
C HIS A 299 18.44 -2.48 9.12
N SER A 300 18.80 -3.39 8.22
CA SER A 300 20.17 -3.91 8.10
C SER A 300 20.55 -4.07 6.63
N PRO A 301 21.68 -3.47 6.18
CA PRO A 301 22.17 -3.63 4.80
C PRO A 301 22.39 -5.10 4.40
N ALA A 302 22.71 -5.98 5.36
CA ALA A 302 22.92 -7.41 5.12
C ALA A 302 21.62 -8.20 4.87
N HIS A 303 20.46 -7.64 5.21
CA HIS A 303 19.15 -8.27 5.07
C HIS A 303 18.21 -7.47 4.15
N SER A 304 18.73 -6.45 3.45
CA SER A 304 17.97 -5.68 2.47
C SER A 304 17.57 -6.58 1.29
N PRO A 305 16.31 -6.50 0.81
CA PRO A 305 15.90 -7.17 -0.42
C PRO A 305 16.45 -6.49 -1.69
N CYS A 306 16.87 -5.23 -1.59
CA CYS A 306 17.21 -4.38 -2.74
C CYS A 306 18.60 -4.65 -3.32
N HIS A 307 18.81 -4.15 -4.54
CA HIS A 307 20.11 -4.16 -5.20
C HIS A 307 21.18 -3.39 -4.41
N ILE A 308 22.47 -3.68 -4.64
CA ILE A 308 23.58 -2.95 -3.98
C ILE A 308 23.62 -1.46 -4.35
N HIS A 309 23.09 -1.13 -5.53
CA HIS A 309 22.94 0.25 -6.03
C HIS A 309 21.50 0.75 -5.92
N ALA A 310 20.73 0.21 -4.97
CA ALA A 310 19.40 0.67 -4.64
C ALA A 310 19.30 0.99 -3.15
N HIS A 311 18.40 1.91 -2.81
CA HIS A 311 18.02 2.19 -1.45
C HIS A 311 16.68 1.52 -1.14
N CYS A 312 16.53 1.18 0.14
CA CYS A 312 15.40 0.43 0.65
C CYS A 312 14.49 1.40 1.39
N LEU A 313 13.24 1.47 0.96
CA LEU A 313 12.22 2.37 1.50
C LEU A 313 11.16 1.54 2.24
N PHE A 314 10.61 2.11 3.31
CA PHE A 314 9.44 1.57 3.97
C PHE A 314 8.20 2.31 3.46
N GLU A 315 7.22 1.54 3.01
CA GLU A 315 5.90 2.06 2.64
C GLU A 315 5.01 2.21 3.88
N ARG A 316 3.91 2.96 3.76
CA ARG A 316 2.93 3.19 4.84
C ARG A 316 2.35 1.89 5.41
N ASN A 317 2.00 0.94 4.55
CA ASN A 317 1.52 -0.40 4.93
C ASN A 317 2.62 -1.33 5.51
N GLY A 318 3.83 -0.81 5.74
CA GLY A 318 4.98 -1.57 6.25
C GLY A 318 5.64 -2.49 5.23
N ALA A 319 5.24 -2.43 3.95
CA ALA A 319 5.95 -3.09 2.86
C ALA A 319 7.32 -2.45 2.63
N VAL A 320 8.18 -3.22 1.97
CA VAL A 320 9.53 -2.76 1.59
C VAL A 320 9.56 -2.57 0.09
N SER A 321 9.82 -1.35 -0.35
CA SER A 321 10.11 -1.03 -1.74
C SER A 321 11.60 -0.72 -1.94
N CYS A 322 12.02 -0.81 -3.18
CA CYS A 322 13.41 -0.61 -3.58
C CYS A 322 13.44 0.39 -4.72
N GLN A 323 14.28 1.42 -4.61
CA GLN A 323 14.49 2.41 -5.65
C GLN A 323 15.98 2.48 -5.99
N CYS A 324 16.33 2.49 -7.27
CA CYS A 324 17.73 2.59 -7.69
C CYS A 324 18.32 3.95 -7.27
N ASN A 325 19.61 3.97 -6.94
CA ASN A 325 20.32 5.20 -6.60
C ASN A 325 20.56 6.04 -7.86
N VAL A 326 20.75 7.36 -7.69
CA VAL A 326 21.09 8.27 -8.80
C VAL A 326 22.28 7.74 -9.63
N GLY A 327 22.16 7.80 -10.96
CA GLY A 327 23.10 7.19 -11.91
C GLY A 327 22.87 5.69 -12.15
N TRP A 328 21.77 5.15 -11.65
CA TRP A 328 21.32 3.78 -11.88
C TRP A 328 19.81 3.73 -12.12
N ALA A 329 19.39 2.87 -13.05
CA ALA A 329 17.98 2.65 -13.39
C ALA A 329 17.60 1.17 -13.31
N GLY A 330 16.32 0.87 -13.10
CA GLY A 330 15.81 -0.48 -12.91
C GLY A 330 14.60 -0.54 -11.99
N ASN A 331 14.21 -1.75 -11.58
CA ASN A 331 13.08 -1.98 -10.66
C ASN A 331 13.49 -1.99 -9.17
N GLY A 332 14.67 -1.47 -8.84
CA GLY A 332 15.23 -1.45 -7.48
C GLY A 332 15.80 -2.78 -6.97
N ASN A 333 15.26 -3.91 -7.42
CA ASN A 333 15.82 -5.24 -7.14
C ASN A 333 17.00 -5.58 -8.06
N VAL A 334 16.92 -5.09 -9.30
CA VAL A 334 17.97 -5.12 -10.31
C VAL A 334 18.15 -3.69 -10.79
N CYS A 335 19.37 -3.16 -10.69
CA CYS A 335 19.72 -1.83 -11.20
C CYS A 335 20.94 -1.93 -12.13
N GLY A 336 20.86 -1.24 -13.26
CA GLY A 336 21.91 -1.04 -14.25
C GLY A 336 22.42 0.40 -14.23
N THR A 337 23.51 0.66 -14.95
CA THR A 337 24.00 2.03 -15.13
C THR A 337 23.02 2.84 -15.96
N ASP A 338 22.86 4.10 -15.56
CA ASP A 338 22.03 5.11 -16.22
C ASP A 338 22.92 6.35 -16.34
N THR A 339 23.40 6.60 -17.57
CA THR A 339 24.46 7.56 -17.85
C THR A 339 23.94 8.99 -17.85
N ASP A 340 22.78 9.21 -18.44
CA ASP A 340 22.15 10.52 -18.60
C ASP A 340 21.03 10.78 -17.60
N ILE A 341 20.74 9.83 -16.72
CA ILE A 341 19.94 9.98 -15.49
C ILE A 341 18.45 10.24 -15.80
N ASP A 342 17.93 9.66 -16.88
CA ASP A 342 16.54 9.83 -17.27
C ASP A 342 15.60 8.72 -16.72
N GLY A 343 16.18 7.73 -16.02
CA GLY A 343 15.45 6.62 -15.42
C GLY A 343 15.37 5.36 -16.28
N TYR A 344 16.05 5.30 -17.43
CA TYR A 344 16.25 4.10 -18.22
C TYR A 344 17.72 3.66 -18.21
N PRO A 345 18.00 2.35 -18.12
CA PRO A 345 19.36 1.85 -18.07
C PRO A 345 19.99 1.79 -19.47
N ASP A 346 21.30 2.02 -19.54
CA ASP A 346 22.08 1.98 -20.80
C ASP A 346 21.97 0.62 -21.54
N GLN A 347 21.63 -0.44 -20.80
CA GLN A 347 21.46 -1.81 -21.31
C GLN A 347 20.23 -2.46 -20.69
N ALA A 348 19.53 -3.27 -21.50
CA ALA A 348 18.38 -4.03 -21.02
C ALA A 348 18.74 -4.93 -19.83
N LEU A 349 17.94 -4.86 -18.77
CA LEU A 349 18.15 -5.58 -17.52
C LEU A 349 17.28 -6.84 -17.42
N PRO A 350 17.77 -7.91 -16.79
CA PRO A 350 17.03 -9.17 -16.64
C PRO A 350 16.01 -9.10 -15.48
N CYS A 351 15.06 -8.17 -15.57
CA CYS A 351 14.00 -8.01 -14.59
C CYS A 351 12.89 -9.04 -14.81
N MET A 352 12.44 -9.71 -13.74
CA MET A 352 11.45 -10.79 -13.81
C MET A 352 10.01 -10.30 -14.00
N ASP A 353 9.76 -9.04 -13.65
CA ASP A 353 8.49 -8.34 -13.63
C ASP A 353 8.22 -7.56 -14.93
N ASN A 354 9.10 -7.62 -15.92
CA ASN A 354 9.02 -6.84 -17.16
C ASN A 354 8.80 -5.33 -16.93
N ASN A 355 9.35 -4.78 -15.85
CA ASN A 355 9.25 -3.36 -15.53
C ASN A 355 9.79 -2.48 -16.69
N LYS A 356 9.11 -1.36 -17.00
CA LYS A 356 9.51 -0.46 -18.09
C LYS A 356 10.92 0.10 -17.90
N HIS A 357 11.32 0.40 -16.66
CA HIS A 357 12.64 0.91 -16.29
C HIS A 357 13.76 -0.16 -16.37
N CYS A 358 13.46 -1.34 -16.89
CA CYS A 358 14.45 -2.37 -17.21
C CYS A 358 14.69 -2.53 -18.72
N LYS A 359 13.93 -1.81 -19.55
CA LYS A 359 14.20 -1.74 -20.99
C LYS A 359 15.46 -0.91 -21.22
N GLN A 360 16.15 -1.19 -22.32
CA GLN A 360 17.30 -0.39 -22.72
C GLN A 360 16.82 1.00 -23.15
N ASP A 361 17.55 2.02 -22.69
CA ASP A 361 17.45 3.39 -23.16
C ASP A 361 17.77 3.48 -24.68
N ASN A 362 16.95 4.25 -25.40
CA ASN A 362 17.03 4.44 -26.85
C ASN A 362 17.83 5.71 -27.23
N CYS A 363 18.22 6.53 -26.26
CA CYS A 363 19.06 7.71 -26.41
C CYS A 363 20.21 7.91 -25.41
N LEU A 364 20.70 6.91 -24.70
CA LEU A 364 22.01 6.72 -24.00
C LEU A 364 22.76 7.90 -23.31
N LEU A 365 22.91 9.05 -23.98
CA LEU A 365 23.63 10.24 -23.53
C LEU A 365 22.76 11.50 -23.48
N THR A 366 21.54 11.45 -24.02
CA THR A 366 20.63 12.59 -24.09
C THR A 366 19.33 12.21 -23.39
N PRO A 367 19.03 12.82 -22.23
CA PRO A 367 17.85 12.46 -21.46
C PRO A 367 16.57 12.59 -22.27
N ASN A 368 15.80 11.50 -22.31
CA ASN A 368 14.49 11.44 -22.95
C ASN A 368 13.62 10.45 -22.18
N SER A 369 13.28 10.81 -20.94
CA SER A 369 12.60 9.95 -19.97
C SER A 369 11.23 9.42 -20.43
N GLY A 370 10.65 9.95 -21.51
CA GLY A 370 9.45 9.41 -22.15
C GLY A 370 9.72 8.28 -23.14
N GLN A 371 10.97 8.12 -23.59
CA GLN A 371 11.43 7.11 -24.55
C GLN A 371 10.66 7.13 -25.88
N GLU A 372 10.17 8.30 -26.28
CA GLU A 372 9.47 8.48 -27.55
C GLU A 372 10.37 8.10 -28.74
N ASP A 373 9.78 7.40 -29.71
CA ASP A 373 10.42 6.79 -30.88
C ASP A 373 9.34 6.69 -31.98
N ALA A 374 9.24 7.72 -32.81
CA ALA A 374 8.14 7.93 -33.75
C ALA A 374 8.15 6.89 -34.89
N ASP A 375 9.32 6.53 -35.42
CA ASP A 375 9.45 5.57 -36.52
C ASP A 375 9.67 4.11 -36.06
N ASN A 376 9.89 3.90 -34.75
CA ASN A 376 10.12 2.61 -34.09
C ASN A 376 11.37 1.87 -34.62
N ASP A 377 12.41 2.59 -35.03
CA ASP A 377 13.68 2.00 -35.44
C ASP A 377 14.58 1.59 -34.26
N GLY A 378 14.22 2.03 -33.04
CA GLY A 378 14.92 1.77 -31.78
C GLY A 378 15.90 2.86 -31.34
N VAL A 379 16.00 3.96 -32.09
CA VAL A 379 16.63 5.22 -31.70
C VAL A 379 15.53 6.18 -31.23
N GLY A 380 15.73 6.87 -30.11
CA GLY A 380 14.70 7.80 -29.61
C GLY A 380 14.68 9.13 -30.36
N ASP A 381 13.53 9.78 -30.39
CA ASP A 381 13.29 11.03 -31.14
C ASP A 381 14.31 12.14 -30.83
N GLN A 382 14.80 12.17 -29.59
CA GLN A 382 15.70 13.21 -29.09
C GLN A 382 17.16 13.06 -29.55
N CYS A 383 17.56 11.87 -30.00
CA CYS A 383 18.89 11.58 -30.50
C CYS A 383 18.90 11.03 -31.94
N ASP A 384 17.74 10.94 -32.58
CA ASP A 384 17.61 10.61 -33.98
C ASP A 384 17.94 11.81 -34.90
N ASP A 385 18.59 11.53 -36.02
CA ASP A 385 18.85 12.48 -37.10
C ASP A 385 17.61 12.66 -38.03
N ASP A 386 16.70 11.68 -38.07
CA ASP A 386 15.51 11.55 -38.93
C ASP A 386 14.41 10.81 -38.14
N ALA A 387 13.77 11.50 -37.20
CA ALA A 387 12.96 10.88 -36.15
C ALA A 387 11.69 10.16 -36.66
N ASP A 388 11.19 10.53 -37.83
CA ASP A 388 10.01 9.91 -38.43
C ASP A 388 10.34 8.93 -39.58
N GLY A 389 11.63 8.79 -39.92
CA GLY A 389 12.13 7.85 -40.92
C GLY A 389 11.69 8.16 -42.36
N ASP A 390 11.30 9.40 -42.65
CA ASP A 390 10.83 9.80 -43.98
C ASP A 390 11.98 10.10 -44.96
N GLY A 391 13.22 10.19 -44.47
CA GLY A 391 14.43 10.41 -45.25
C GLY A 391 14.82 11.88 -45.39
N ILE A 392 14.10 12.79 -44.74
CA ILE A 392 14.43 14.20 -44.57
C ILE A 392 14.98 14.37 -43.15
N LYS A 393 16.07 15.11 -43.01
CA LYS A 393 16.67 15.29 -41.68
C LYS A 393 15.84 16.24 -40.84
N ASN A 394 15.79 16.01 -39.53
CA ASN A 394 15.07 16.84 -38.55
C ASN A 394 15.30 18.36 -38.68
N VAL A 395 16.50 18.78 -39.12
CA VAL A 395 16.85 20.20 -39.29
C VAL A 395 16.34 20.84 -40.59
N GLU A 396 15.97 20.03 -41.58
CA GLU A 396 15.42 20.43 -42.88
C GLU A 396 13.94 20.08 -43.00
N ASP A 397 13.40 19.35 -42.04
CA ASP A 397 12.05 18.82 -42.00
C ASP A 397 11.11 19.77 -41.24
N ASN A 398 10.00 20.16 -41.89
CA ASN A 398 8.94 20.96 -41.28
C ASN A 398 7.91 20.13 -40.49
N CYS A 399 8.02 18.80 -40.45
CA CYS A 399 7.22 17.90 -39.64
C CYS A 399 8.04 16.77 -39.01
N ARG A 400 9.00 17.14 -38.17
CA ARG A 400 9.97 16.24 -37.51
C ARG A 400 9.46 14.88 -37.00
N LEU A 401 8.20 14.79 -36.56
CA LEU A 401 7.63 13.58 -35.95
C LEU A 401 6.56 12.90 -36.84
N PHE A 402 6.28 13.42 -38.04
CA PHE A 402 5.19 12.99 -38.90
C PHE A 402 5.63 12.88 -40.37
N PRO A 403 5.72 11.67 -40.94
CA PRO A 403 6.32 11.45 -42.27
C PRO A 403 5.67 12.26 -43.40
N ASN A 404 6.40 13.20 -43.99
CA ASN A 404 5.90 14.10 -45.03
C ASN A 404 6.95 14.45 -46.11
N LYS A 405 7.33 13.45 -46.89
CA LYS A 405 8.34 13.58 -47.99
C LYS A 405 8.08 14.69 -49.02
N ASP A 406 6.87 15.23 -49.10
CA ASP A 406 6.53 16.33 -50.00
C ASP A 406 6.83 17.72 -49.42
N GLN A 407 7.02 17.82 -48.09
CA GLN A 407 7.28 19.06 -47.34
C GLN A 407 6.28 20.16 -47.68
N GLN A 408 5.03 19.77 -47.97
CA GLN A 408 4.00 20.74 -48.29
C GLN A 408 3.71 21.61 -47.06
N ASN A 409 3.64 22.92 -47.26
CA ASN A 409 3.32 23.90 -46.23
C ASN A 409 2.55 25.05 -46.91
N SER A 410 1.26 25.12 -46.65
CA SER A 410 0.28 25.92 -47.39
C SER A 410 0.21 27.37 -46.92
N ASP A 411 0.51 27.65 -45.66
CA ASP A 411 0.43 28.99 -45.07
C ASP A 411 1.79 29.61 -44.71
N THR A 412 2.86 28.84 -44.91
CA THR A 412 4.28 29.20 -44.80
C THR A 412 4.75 29.47 -43.37
N ASP A 413 4.10 28.88 -42.38
CA ASP A 413 4.60 28.88 -41.00
C ASP A 413 5.72 27.83 -40.80
N SER A 414 6.10 27.51 -39.57
CA SER A 414 7.20 26.57 -39.29
C SER A 414 6.81 25.09 -39.44
N PHE A 415 5.52 24.78 -39.49
CA PHE A 415 4.98 23.42 -39.52
C PHE A 415 4.49 23.07 -40.94
N GLY A 416 4.66 21.82 -41.36
CA GLY A 416 4.13 21.34 -42.63
C GLY A 416 2.67 20.90 -42.53
N ASP A 417 1.94 20.87 -43.65
CA ASP A 417 0.51 20.49 -43.73
C ASP A 417 0.21 19.11 -43.10
N ALA A 418 1.22 18.25 -42.94
CA ALA A 418 1.07 16.90 -42.40
C ALA A 418 1.00 16.85 -40.86
N CYS A 419 1.56 17.84 -40.18
CA CYS A 419 1.63 17.96 -38.73
C CYS A 419 1.06 19.27 -38.18
N ASP A 420 0.67 20.17 -39.07
CA ASP A 420 0.04 21.43 -38.73
C ASP A 420 -1.45 21.22 -38.37
N ASN A 421 -1.82 21.56 -37.14
CA ASN A 421 -3.20 21.51 -36.66
C ASN A 421 -4.08 22.65 -37.21
N CYS A 422 -3.51 23.63 -37.91
CA CYS A 422 -4.21 24.65 -38.68
C CYS A 422 -3.59 24.90 -40.07
N PRO A 423 -3.70 23.95 -41.03
CA PRO A 423 -2.97 23.93 -42.32
C PRO A 423 -3.10 25.14 -43.26
N ASN A 424 -3.93 26.13 -42.94
CA ASN A 424 -4.16 27.30 -43.79
C ASN A 424 -4.04 28.62 -43.00
N VAL A 425 -3.69 28.58 -41.71
CA VAL A 425 -3.65 29.73 -40.80
C VAL A 425 -2.38 29.62 -39.95
N PRO A 426 -1.38 30.51 -40.16
CA PRO A 426 -0.09 30.38 -39.49
C PRO A 426 -0.21 30.38 -37.96
N ASN A 427 0.32 29.35 -37.30
CA ASN A 427 0.32 29.17 -35.84
C ASN A 427 1.52 28.35 -35.36
N ASN A 428 2.69 29.01 -35.29
CA ASN A 428 3.95 28.40 -34.86
C ASN A 428 3.97 27.86 -33.40
N ASP A 429 2.96 28.15 -32.59
CA ASP A 429 2.80 27.59 -31.25
C ASP A 429 2.04 26.25 -31.25
N GLN A 430 1.35 25.92 -32.35
CA GLN A 430 0.54 24.71 -32.54
C GLN A 430 -0.39 24.44 -31.36
N LYS A 431 -0.86 25.51 -30.71
CA LYS A 431 -1.66 25.39 -29.50
C LYS A 431 -3.05 24.81 -29.83
N ASP A 432 -3.47 23.83 -29.04
CA ASP A 432 -4.75 23.13 -29.12
C ASP A 432 -5.27 22.98 -27.68
N THR A 433 -6.20 23.85 -27.28
CA THR A 433 -6.66 23.99 -25.89
C THR A 433 -7.57 22.85 -25.44
N ASP A 434 -8.41 22.30 -26.31
CA ASP A 434 -9.32 21.18 -25.99
C ASP A 434 -8.78 19.79 -26.39
N GLY A 435 -7.66 19.76 -27.12
CA GLY A 435 -6.98 18.53 -27.54
C GLY A 435 -7.74 17.77 -28.62
N ASN A 436 -8.60 18.43 -29.39
CA ASN A 436 -9.41 17.80 -30.43
C ASN A 436 -8.63 17.56 -31.75
N GLY A 437 -7.43 18.13 -31.88
CA GLY A 437 -6.55 18.04 -33.04
C GLY A 437 -6.69 19.18 -34.06
N GLU A 438 -7.60 20.15 -33.84
CA GLU A 438 -7.72 21.41 -34.56
C GLU A 438 -7.11 22.52 -33.67
N GLY A 439 -6.20 23.33 -34.23
CA GLY A 439 -5.50 24.35 -33.42
C GLY A 439 -6.38 25.55 -33.07
N ASP A 440 -6.04 26.23 -31.96
CA ASP A 440 -6.71 27.44 -31.46
C ASP A 440 -6.89 28.53 -32.56
N ALA A 441 -5.95 28.59 -33.53
CA ALA A 441 -5.92 29.60 -34.57
C ALA A 441 -7.03 29.43 -35.64
N CYS A 442 -7.54 28.21 -35.82
CA CYS A 442 -8.54 27.87 -36.82
C CYS A 442 -9.82 27.27 -36.23
N ASP A 443 -9.80 26.84 -34.96
CA ASP A 443 -10.96 26.38 -34.23
C ASP A 443 -11.94 27.54 -33.91
N ASN A 444 -13.23 27.26 -34.02
CA ASN A 444 -14.31 28.20 -33.71
C ASN A 444 -14.88 28.04 -32.29
N ASP A 445 -14.43 27.03 -31.55
CA ASP A 445 -14.84 26.63 -30.19
C ASP A 445 -13.62 26.01 -29.48
N VAL A 446 -12.63 26.84 -29.15
CA VAL A 446 -11.26 26.35 -28.82
C VAL A 446 -11.18 25.55 -27.52
N ASP A 447 -12.17 25.66 -26.63
CA ASP A 447 -12.22 24.91 -25.37
C ASP A 447 -13.24 23.76 -25.41
N GLY A 448 -13.96 23.59 -26.53
CA GLY A 448 -14.84 22.45 -26.79
C GLY A 448 -16.06 22.40 -25.89
N ASP A 449 -16.47 23.52 -25.27
CA ASP A 449 -17.59 23.57 -24.34
C ASP A 449 -18.97 23.63 -25.05
N GLY A 450 -18.94 23.82 -26.37
CA GLY A 450 -20.10 23.89 -27.26
C GLY A 450 -20.58 25.30 -27.59
N ILE A 451 -19.83 26.33 -27.16
CA ILE A 451 -20.16 27.74 -27.33
C ILE A 451 -19.11 28.39 -28.22
N PRO A 452 -19.49 28.92 -29.41
CA PRO A 452 -18.50 29.49 -30.31
C PRO A 452 -17.74 30.67 -29.69
N ASN A 453 -16.43 30.76 -29.94
CA ASN A 453 -15.49 31.76 -29.36
C ASN A 453 -16.01 33.20 -29.28
N GLY A 454 -16.78 33.64 -30.28
CA GLY A 454 -17.31 35.02 -30.34
C GLY A 454 -18.57 35.28 -29.50
N LEU A 455 -19.17 34.23 -28.93
CA LEU A 455 -20.33 34.26 -28.04
C LEU A 455 -19.97 33.79 -26.62
N ASP A 456 -18.77 33.28 -26.45
CA ASP A 456 -18.25 32.71 -25.22
C ASP A 456 -17.63 33.82 -24.34
N ASN A 457 -18.00 33.85 -23.06
CA ASN A 457 -17.42 34.73 -22.06
C ASN A 457 -16.14 34.17 -21.40
N CYS A 458 -15.79 32.90 -21.66
CA CYS A 458 -14.51 32.28 -21.35
C CYS A 458 -13.96 31.46 -22.52
N PRO A 459 -13.49 32.10 -23.61
CA PRO A 459 -13.08 31.43 -24.84
C PRO A 459 -11.87 30.49 -24.75
N LYS A 460 -11.43 30.03 -23.58
CA LYS A 460 -10.28 29.13 -23.38
C LYS A 460 -10.48 28.20 -22.18
N VAL A 461 -11.61 28.30 -21.48
CA VAL A 461 -11.86 27.57 -20.23
C VAL A 461 -13.29 27.06 -20.28
N PRO A 462 -13.50 25.74 -20.38
CA PRO A 462 -14.82 25.19 -20.65
C PRO A 462 -15.84 25.60 -19.58
N ASN A 463 -16.84 26.38 -19.96
CA ASN A 463 -17.87 26.84 -19.05
C ASN A 463 -19.27 26.85 -19.72
N PRO A 464 -19.87 25.68 -19.98
CA PRO A 464 -21.12 25.56 -20.75
C PRO A 464 -22.33 26.32 -20.16
N LEU A 465 -22.25 26.75 -18.91
CA LEU A 465 -23.27 27.52 -18.22
C LEU A 465 -23.13 29.04 -18.41
N GLN A 466 -21.99 29.54 -18.91
CA GLN A 466 -21.70 30.96 -19.16
C GLN A 466 -22.11 31.85 -17.99
N THR A 467 -21.78 31.41 -16.78
CA THR A 467 -22.10 32.19 -15.58
C THR A 467 -21.14 33.37 -15.50
N ASP A 468 -21.68 34.55 -15.24
CA ASP A 468 -20.97 35.83 -15.12
C ASP A 468 -21.72 36.60 -14.03
N ARG A 469 -21.20 36.54 -12.81
CA ARG A 469 -21.89 37.03 -11.61
C ARG A 469 -21.80 38.54 -11.44
N ASP A 470 -20.71 39.15 -11.85
CA ASP A 470 -20.46 40.58 -11.68
C ASP A 470 -20.78 41.43 -12.93
N GLU A 471 -21.19 40.76 -14.01
CA GLU A 471 -21.64 41.31 -15.28
C GLU A 471 -20.56 42.14 -16.00
N ASP A 472 -19.29 41.76 -15.87
CA ASP A 472 -18.17 42.45 -16.48
C ASP A 472 -17.85 41.99 -17.92
N GLY A 473 -18.44 40.86 -18.33
CA GLY A 473 -18.29 40.25 -19.64
C GLY A 473 -17.27 39.12 -19.71
N VAL A 474 -16.62 38.77 -18.60
CA VAL A 474 -15.75 37.61 -18.41
C VAL A 474 -16.50 36.60 -17.55
N GLY A 475 -16.48 35.32 -17.93
CA GLY A 475 -17.21 34.30 -17.17
C GLY A 475 -16.50 33.89 -15.88
N ASP A 476 -17.26 33.48 -14.87
CA ASP A 476 -16.76 33.09 -13.54
C ASP A 476 -15.64 32.01 -13.59
N ALA A 477 -15.62 31.17 -14.63
CA ALA A 477 -14.65 30.08 -14.78
C ALA A 477 -13.24 30.55 -15.17
N CYS A 478 -13.13 31.71 -15.83
CA CYS A 478 -11.87 32.30 -16.28
C CYS A 478 -11.66 33.72 -15.74
N ASP A 479 -12.57 34.21 -14.91
CA ASP A 479 -12.45 35.49 -14.25
C ASP A 479 -11.54 35.39 -13.02
N SER A 480 -10.49 36.21 -13.00
CA SER A 480 -9.56 36.36 -11.88
C SER A 480 -10.17 37.04 -10.66
N CYS A 481 -11.29 37.77 -10.84
CA CYS A 481 -12.08 38.41 -9.80
C CYS A 481 -13.61 38.18 -9.95
N PRO A 482 -14.12 36.94 -9.78
CA PRO A 482 -15.54 36.56 -10.05
C PRO A 482 -16.64 37.31 -9.27
N GLU A 483 -16.28 38.23 -8.37
CA GLU A 483 -17.18 39.03 -7.53
C GLU A 483 -17.11 40.54 -7.86
N MET A 484 -16.12 40.97 -8.66
CA MET A 484 -15.78 42.38 -8.83
C MET A 484 -15.30 42.72 -10.25
N SER A 485 -16.15 43.45 -10.96
CA SER A 485 -15.95 43.81 -12.36
C SER A 485 -14.55 44.31 -12.70
N ASN A 486 -13.84 43.53 -13.52
CA ASN A 486 -12.49 43.76 -14.02
C ASN A 486 -12.33 43.28 -15.47
N PRO A 487 -13.03 43.89 -16.47
CA PRO A 487 -13.09 43.36 -17.84
C PRO A 487 -11.75 43.22 -18.58
N THR A 488 -10.69 43.82 -18.05
CA THR A 488 -9.33 43.75 -18.63
C THR A 488 -8.50 42.59 -18.10
N GLN A 489 -8.94 41.92 -17.02
CA GLN A 489 -8.27 40.75 -16.42
C GLN A 489 -6.76 40.98 -16.23
N THR A 490 -6.40 42.17 -15.74
CA THR A 490 -4.99 42.49 -15.48
C THR A 490 -4.56 41.83 -14.17
N ASP A 491 -3.40 41.19 -14.22
CA ASP A 491 -2.75 40.49 -13.12
C ASP A 491 -1.27 40.88 -13.19
N ALA A 492 -0.87 41.86 -12.38
CA ALA A 492 0.43 42.51 -12.47
C ALA A 492 1.58 41.67 -11.91
N ASP A 493 1.31 40.81 -10.93
CA ASP A 493 2.28 39.94 -10.27
C ASP A 493 2.09 38.45 -10.58
N SER A 494 1.16 38.08 -11.46
CA SER A 494 1.01 36.74 -12.03
C SER A 494 0.73 35.66 -10.98
N ASP A 495 -0.11 35.98 -9.99
CA ASP A 495 -0.55 35.10 -8.91
C ASP A 495 -1.92 34.43 -9.19
N LEU A 496 -2.55 34.72 -10.34
CA LEU A 496 -3.89 34.29 -10.77
C LEU A 496 -5.06 35.04 -10.10
N VAL A 497 -4.77 36.08 -9.32
CA VAL A 497 -5.74 37.00 -8.73
C VAL A 497 -5.64 38.35 -9.43
N GLY A 498 -6.77 38.85 -9.95
CA GLY A 498 -6.76 40.10 -10.70
C GLY A 498 -6.51 41.32 -9.81
N ASP A 499 -5.85 42.35 -10.36
CA ASP A 499 -5.45 43.57 -9.65
C ASP A 499 -6.60 44.27 -8.88
N VAL A 500 -7.84 44.07 -9.31
CA VAL A 500 -9.04 44.68 -8.70
C VAL A 500 -9.40 44.02 -7.37
N CYS A 501 -9.15 42.71 -7.24
CA CYS A 501 -9.45 41.92 -6.05
C CYS A 501 -8.22 41.46 -5.28
N ASP A 502 -7.04 41.64 -5.84
CA ASP A 502 -5.76 41.42 -5.18
C ASP A 502 -5.56 42.46 -4.05
N THR A 503 -5.47 41.95 -2.82
CA THR A 503 -5.17 42.75 -1.63
C THR A 503 -3.72 42.68 -1.22
N ASN A 504 -2.96 41.69 -1.70
CA ASN A 504 -1.63 41.33 -1.23
C ASN A 504 -1.54 41.12 0.31
N GLU A 505 -2.70 40.96 0.98
CA GLU A 505 -2.79 40.73 2.42
C GLU A 505 -2.84 39.22 2.67
N ASP A 506 -1.67 38.63 2.92
CA ASP A 506 -1.46 37.23 3.29
C ASP A 506 -0.82 37.20 4.70
N SER A 507 -1.62 36.84 5.69
CA SER A 507 -1.26 36.89 7.11
C SER A 507 -0.29 35.80 7.53
N ASP A 508 -0.33 34.63 6.90
CA ASP A 508 0.46 33.47 7.32
C ASP A 508 1.64 33.14 6.38
N GLY A 509 1.64 33.73 5.19
CA GLY A 509 2.72 33.74 4.21
C GLY A 509 2.72 32.56 3.25
N ASP A 510 1.60 31.87 3.07
CA ASP A 510 1.48 30.66 2.26
C ASP A 510 1.24 30.93 0.76
N GLY A 511 0.91 32.18 0.38
CA GLY A 511 0.69 32.61 -0.99
C GLY A 511 -0.77 32.81 -1.38
N HIS A 512 -1.72 32.52 -0.49
CA HIS A 512 -3.13 32.86 -0.67
C HIS A 512 -3.48 34.09 0.15
N GLN A 513 -4.18 35.04 -0.45
CA GLN A 513 -4.64 36.21 0.30
C GLN A 513 -5.73 35.83 1.32
N ASP A 514 -5.78 36.51 2.46
CA ASP A 514 -6.67 36.22 3.61
C ASP A 514 -8.16 36.09 3.22
N THR A 515 -8.60 36.71 2.12
CA THR A 515 -10.00 36.66 1.67
C THR A 515 -10.33 35.44 0.80
N LYS A 516 -9.31 34.77 0.26
CA LYS A 516 -9.43 33.58 -0.61
C LYS A 516 -8.83 32.32 0.05
N ASP A 517 -8.20 32.47 1.20
CA ASP A 517 -7.60 31.39 1.98
C ASP A 517 -8.66 30.70 2.87
N ASN A 518 -8.77 29.37 2.76
CA ASN A 518 -9.64 28.54 3.60
C ASN A 518 -9.08 28.32 5.02
N CYS A 519 -7.81 28.65 5.27
CA CYS A 519 -7.17 28.68 6.58
C CYS A 519 -6.28 29.93 6.83
N PRO A 520 -6.84 31.16 6.92
CA PRO A 520 -6.11 32.46 6.91
C PRO A 520 -5.00 32.72 7.95
N GLN A 521 -4.71 31.78 8.85
CA GLN A 521 -3.75 31.92 9.95
C GLN A 521 -2.79 30.72 10.03
N LEU A 522 -2.98 29.69 9.22
CA LEU A 522 -2.23 28.44 9.24
C LEU A 522 -1.82 28.08 7.81
N PRO A 523 -0.50 28.12 7.49
CA PRO A 523 -0.05 27.97 6.11
C PRO A 523 -0.47 26.66 5.49
N ASN A 524 -1.23 26.72 4.40
CA ASN A 524 -1.73 25.57 3.66
C ASN A 524 -1.87 25.90 2.17
N SER A 525 -0.74 26.21 1.51
CA SER A 525 -0.67 26.56 0.09
C SER A 525 -1.40 25.60 -0.86
N SER A 526 -1.56 24.32 -0.50
CA SER A 526 -2.34 23.36 -1.29
C SER A 526 -3.87 23.55 -1.22
N GLN A 527 -4.37 24.28 -0.22
CA GLN A 527 -5.80 24.60 0.01
C GLN A 527 -6.72 23.38 -0.01
N LEU A 528 -6.23 22.22 0.45
CA LEU A 528 -7.04 20.99 0.53
C LEU A 528 -8.23 21.21 1.46
N ASP A 529 -9.40 20.74 1.01
CA ASP A 529 -10.70 20.80 1.68
C ASP A 529 -11.45 19.51 1.31
N SER A 530 -11.13 18.44 2.02
CA SER A 530 -11.48 17.06 1.66
C SER A 530 -12.99 16.80 1.68
N ASP A 531 -13.75 17.47 2.56
CA ASP A 531 -15.20 17.36 2.66
C ASP A 531 -15.98 18.50 1.98
N ASN A 532 -15.28 19.51 1.47
CA ASN A 532 -15.79 20.68 0.76
C ASN A 532 -16.75 21.54 1.62
N ASP A 533 -16.46 21.67 2.92
CA ASP A 533 -17.25 22.53 3.82
C ASP A 533 -16.79 24.00 3.85
N GLY A 534 -15.65 24.29 3.21
CA GLY A 534 -15.03 25.60 3.10
C GLY A 534 -14.00 25.92 4.18
N LEU A 535 -13.70 24.98 5.08
CA LEU A 535 -12.53 24.98 5.96
C LEU A 535 -11.46 24.07 5.36
N GLY A 536 -10.20 24.51 5.36
CA GLY A 536 -9.12 23.65 4.88
C GLY A 536 -8.69 22.60 5.90
N ASP A 537 -8.23 21.45 5.44
CA ASP A 537 -7.82 20.29 6.26
C ASP A 537 -6.82 20.67 7.39
N GLU A 538 -5.91 21.63 7.13
CA GLU A 538 -4.91 22.07 8.13
C GLU A 538 -5.52 22.84 9.33
N CYS A 539 -6.70 23.43 9.17
CA CYS A 539 -7.41 24.18 10.21
C CYS A 539 -8.77 23.58 10.59
N ASP A 540 -9.18 22.50 9.94
CA ASP A 540 -10.30 21.68 10.34
C ASP A 540 -9.89 20.70 11.46
N GLY A 541 -10.88 20.03 12.05
CA GLY A 541 -10.68 18.97 13.02
C GLY A 541 -11.51 17.72 12.77
N ASP A 542 -12.09 17.60 11.58
CA ASP A 542 -12.90 16.47 11.08
C ASP A 542 -12.89 16.52 9.52
N ASP A 543 -11.73 16.25 8.90
CA ASP A 543 -11.46 16.50 7.46
C ASP A 543 -12.44 15.82 6.47
N ASP A 544 -13.14 14.77 6.91
CA ASP A 544 -14.10 14.01 6.09
C ASP A 544 -15.57 14.17 6.57
N ASN A 545 -15.79 15.00 7.60
CA ASN A 545 -17.07 15.30 8.24
C ASN A 545 -17.87 14.03 8.65
N ASP A 546 -17.19 12.93 9.00
CA ASP A 546 -17.82 11.68 9.41
C ASP A 546 -18.25 11.65 10.90
N GLY A 547 -17.80 12.65 11.66
CA GLY A 547 -18.08 12.88 13.07
C GLY A 547 -17.02 12.31 14.02
N ILE A 548 -15.88 11.84 13.50
CA ILE A 548 -14.72 11.36 14.25
C ILE A 548 -13.55 12.34 14.04
N PRO A 549 -13.12 13.08 15.07
CA PRO A 549 -12.05 14.07 14.90
C PRO A 549 -10.68 13.49 14.52
N ASP A 550 -9.82 14.26 13.85
CA ASP A 550 -8.50 13.76 13.37
C ASP A 550 -7.45 13.63 14.48
N TYR A 551 -7.50 14.51 15.50
CA TYR A 551 -6.39 14.73 16.42
C TYR A 551 -6.08 13.52 17.34
N VAL A 552 -5.17 12.63 16.89
CA VAL A 552 -3.86 12.22 17.50
C VAL A 552 -3.34 10.98 16.76
N PRO A 553 -2.38 11.05 15.81
CA PRO A 553 -1.86 9.89 15.07
C PRO A 553 -1.68 8.65 15.96
N PRO A 554 -2.43 7.56 15.70
CA PRO A 554 -3.18 7.25 14.46
C PRO A 554 -4.60 7.84 14.35
N GLY A 555 -4.90 8.95 15.03
CA GLY A 555 -6.21 9.57 15.18
C GLY A 555 -7.13 8.77 16.10
N PRO A 556 -8.22 9.34 16.64
CA PRO A 556 -9.45 8.58 16.80
C PRO A 556 -10.00 8.09 15.45
N ASP A 557 -9.73 8.84 14.36
CA ASP A 557 -10.05 8.47 13.00
C ASP A 557 -8.90 7.72 12.30
N ASN A 558 -9.20 6.52 11.81
CA ASN A 558 -8.27 5.66 11.07
C ASN A 558 -8.35 5.82 9.54
N CYS A 559 -9.23 6.69 9.01
CA CYS A 559 -9.29 7.09 7.61
C CYS A 559 -9.60 8.59 7.46
N ARG A 560 -8.65 9.45 7.85
CA ARG A 560 -8.80 10.92 7.92
C ARG A 560 -9.56 11.58 6.75
N LEU A 561 -9.33 11.11 5.53
CA LEU A 561 -9.85 11.76 4.31
C LEU A 561 -11.07 11.02 3.72
N VAL A 562 -11.48 9.89 4.30
CA VAL A 562 -12.47 8.99 3.71
C VAL A 562 -13.55 8.59 4.72
N PRO A 563 -14.80 9.09 4.56
CA PRO A 563 -15.86 8.95 5.55
C PRO A 563 -16.10 7.50 6.00
N ASN A 564 -15.78 7.20 7.26
CA ASN A 564 -15.96 5.87 7.81
C ASN A 564 -16.42 5.83 9.29
N PRO A 565 -17.65 6.28 9.64
CA PRO A 565 -18.09 6.49 11.04
C PRO A 565 -18.08 5.26 11.96
N ASN A 566 -17.86 4.07 11.39
CA ASN A 566 -17.77 2.81 12.11
C ASN A 566 -16.32 2.40 12.47
N GLN A 567 -15.31 3.09 11.95
CA GLN A 567 -13.89 2.93 12.26
C GLN A 567 -13.46 1.46 12.15
N LYS A 568 -13.92 0.79 11.09
CA LYS A 568 -13.69 -0.64 10.89
C LYS A 568 -12.27 -0.90 10.40
N ASP A 569 -11.44 -1.43 11.30
CA ASP A 569 -10.11 -1.95 11.03
C ASP A 569 -10.10 -3.45 11.39
N SER A 570 -9.98 -4.31 10.38
CA SER A 570 -10.06 -5.77 10.52
C SER A 570 -8.74 -6.42 10.94
N ASP A 571 -7.60 -5.79 10.67
CA ASP A 571 -6.27 -6.36 10.91
C ASP A 571 -5.52 -5.70 12.08
N GLY A 572 -6.00 -4.57 12.56
CA GLY A 572 -5.52 -3.84 13.72
C GLY A 572 -4.24 -3.04 13.46
N ASN A 573 -3.96 -2.66 12.21
CA ASN A 573 -2.76 -1.93 11.82
C ASN A 573 -2.85 -0.42 12.13
N GLY A 574 -4.06 0.10 12.45
CA GLY A 574 -4.31 1.52 12.73
C GLY A 574 -4.77 2.35 11.53
N VAL A 575 -4.90 1.75 10.35
CA VAL A 575 -5.52 2.29 9.14
C VAL A 575 -6.87 1.59 8.95
N GLY A 576 -7.91 2.31 8.51
CA GLY A 576 -9.23 1.72 8.32
C GLY A 576 -9.31 0.89 7.04
N ASP A 577 -10.14 -0.16 7.06
CA ASP A 577 -10.33 -1.07 5.91
C ASP A 577 -10.78 -0.35 4.62
N VAL A 578 -11.32 0.88 4.73
CA VAL A 578 -11.85 1.66 3.62
C VAL A 578 -10.75 2.40 2.85
N CYS A 579 -9.65 2.78 3.53
CA CYS A 579 -8.56 3.61 3.01
C CYS A 579 -7.20 2.88 3.09
N GLU A 580 -7.21 1.55 3.14
CA GLU A 580 -6.02 0.72 3.43
C GLU A 580 -4.94 0.78 2.34
N ASP A 581 -5.34 0.83 1.07
CA ASP A 581 -4.43 0.80 -0.09
C ASP A 581 -4.40 2.14 -0.87
N ASP A 582 -5.31 3.06 -0.52
CA ASP A 582 -5.62 4.31 -1.21
C ASP A 582 -6.20 5.26 -0.14
N PHE A 583 -5.36 6.12 0.41
CA PHE A 583 -5.66 6.88 1.62
C PHE A 583 -6.60 8.07 1.40
N ASP A 584 -6.54 8.71 0.23
CA ASP A 584 -7.38 9.87 -0.16
C ASP A 584 -8.50 9.49 -1.16
N ASN A 585 -8.58 8.22 -1.56
CA ASN A 585 -9.62 7.64 -2.39
C ASN A 585 -9.71 8.30 -3.78
N ASP A 586 -8.56 8.59 -4.38
CA ASP A 586 -8.40 9.15 -5.72
C ASP A 586 -8.27 8.09 -6.84
N ALA A 587 -8.34 6.81 -6.45
CA ALA A 587 -8.19 5.61 -7.29
C ALA A 587 -6.75 5.28 -7.72
N VAL A 588 -5.75 5.96 -7.19
CA VAL A 588 -4.32 5.64 -7.29
C VAL A 588 -3.86 5.07 -5.95
N VAL A 589 -3.08 4.00 -6.02
CA VAL A 589 -2.62 3.32 -4.79
C VAL A 589 -1.46 4.09 -4.16
N ASP A 590 -1.38 4.16 -2.84
CA ASP A 590 -0.36 4.90 -2.08
C ASP A 590 1.09 4.74 -2.58
N PRO A 591 1.57 3.55 -3.01
CA PRO A 591 2.95 3.39 -3.48
C PRO A 591 3.24 3.98 -4.87
N LEU A 592 2.19 4.23 -5.66
CA LEU A 592 2.27 4.85 -6.98
C LEU A 592 1.85 6.31 -6.95
N ASP A 593 1.14 6.71 -5.90
CA ASP A 593 0.69 8.06 -5.70
C ASP A 593 1.82 8.95 -5.13
N VAL A 594 1.95 10.08 -5.79
CA VAL A 594 2.89 11.15 -5.49
C VAL A 594 2.45 11.95 -4.25
N CYS A 595 1.16 12.04 -3.97
CA CYS A 595 0.62 12.72 -2.80
C CYS A 595 -0.54 11.92 -2.16
N PRO A 596 -0.23 10.85 -1.40
CA PRO A 596 -1.24 9.96 -0.76
C PRO A 596 -2.06 10.57 0.38
N GLU A 597 -2.16 11.89 0.44
CA GLU A 597 -3.05 12.63 1.35
C GLU A 597 -3.72 13.79 0.59
N SER A 598 -3.85 13.68 -0.73
CA SER A 598 -4.36 14.73 -1.61
C SER A 598 -5.04 14.11 -2.82
N ALA A 599 -6.37 14.05 -2.78
CA ALA A 599 -7.15 13.45 -3.87
C ALA A 599 -7.06 14.20 -5.21
N GLU A 600 -6.47 15.39 -5.22
CA GLU A 600 -6.28 16.21 -6.42
C GLU A 600 -4.96 15.89 -7.16
N VAL A 601 -3.97 15.28 -6.49
CA VAL A 601 -2.58 15.20 -6.98
C VAL A 601 -2.07 13.76 -7.01
N THR A 602 -2.38 13.05 -8.09
CA THR A 602 -2.06 11.62 -8.24
C THR A 602 -0.63 11.33 -8.73
N LEU A 603 -0.08 12.18 -9.60
CA LEU A 603 1.15 11.93 -10.37
C LEU A 603 1.89 13.25 -10.59
N THR A 604 3.18 13.16 -10.96
CA THR A 604 3.92 14.33 -11.46
C THR A 604 3.45 14.72 -12.85
N ASP A 605 2.91 15.92 -13.01
CA ASP A 605 2.39 16.41 -14.28
C ASP A 605 2.60 17.93 -14.45
N PHE A 606 3.41 18.30 -15.43
CA PHE A 606 3.62 19.69 -15.85
C PHE A 606 3.03 20.00 -17.24
N ARG A 607 2.08 19.20 -17.76
CA ARG A 607 1.42 19.50 -19.05
C ARG A 607 0.64 20.82 -19.00
N ALA A 608 -0.04 21.07 -17.89
CA ALA A 608 -0.66 22.36 -17.60
C ALA A 608 0.31 23.21 -16.78
N TYR A 609 0.73 24.34 -17.34
CA TYR A 609 1.65 25.27 -16.69
C TYR A 609 1.34 26.72 -17.04
N GLN A 610 1.61 27.62 -16.10
CA GLN A 610 1.63 29.05 -16.30
C GLN A 610 3.00 29.47 -16.83
N THR A 611 3.03 30.22 -17.92
CA THR A 611 4.26 30.88 -18.39
C THR A 611 4.34 32.28 -17.78
N VAL A 612 5.41 32.57 -17.06
CA VAL A 612 5.63 33.86 -16.41
C VAL A 612 6.86 34.53 -17.01
N VAL A 613 6.69 35.74 -17.54
CA VAL A 613 7.75 36.54 -18.15
C VAL A 613 8.29 37.54 -17.13
N LEU A 614 9.59 37.46 -16.81
CA LEU A 614 10.19 38.26 -15.74
C LEU A 614 10.80 39.58 -16.23
N ASP A 615 10.87 39.82 -17.54
CA ASP A 615 11.27 41.10 -18.15
C ASP A 615 10.39 41.43 -19.38
N PRO A 616 9.12 41.83 -19.19
CA PRO A 616 8.20 42.10 -20.30
C PRO A 616 8.59 43.31 -21.15
N GLU A 617 9.45 44.21 -20.63
CA GLU A 617 9.98 45.38 -21.36
C GLU A 617 11.35 45.13 -22.00
N GLY A 618 11.84 43.89 -22.01
CA GLY A 618 13.18 43.49 -22.44
C GLY A 618 13.53 43.84 -23.90
N ASP A 619 14.83 43.93 -24.19
CA ASP A 619 15.36 44.26 -25.53
C ASP A 619 15.45 43.04 -26.47
N ALA A 620 15.47 41.82 -25.95
CA ALA A 620 15.51 40.60 -26.77
C ALA A 620 14.11 40.25 -27.29
N GLN A 621 13.06 40.39 -26.46
CA GLN A 621 11.64 40.12 -26.77
C GLN A 621 11.43 38.73 -27.38
N ILE A 622 12.20 37.75 -26.92
CA ILE A 622 12.03 36.35 -27.30
C ILE A 622 11.56 35.64 -26.05
N ASP A 623 10.30 35.23 -26.08
CA ASP A 623 9.73 34.40 -25.01
C ASP A 623 10.30 32.98 -25.06
N PRO A 624 10.40 32.30 -23.91
CA PRO A 624 10.79 30.91 -23.87
C PRO A 624 9.77 30.04 -24.62
N ASN A 625 10.26 29.10 -25.40
CA ASN A 625 9.44 28.05 -26.00
C ASN A 625 9.60 26.77 -25.18
N TRP A 626 8.50 26.33 -24.55
CA TRP A 626 8.46 25.15 -23.69
C TRP A 626 7.79 23.99 -24.43
N VAL A 627 8.48 22.85 -24.48
CA VAL A 627 7.95 21.60 -25.03
C VAL A 627 7.84 20.59 -23.89
N VAL A 628 6.65 20.05 -23.67
CA VAL A 628 6.40 19.08 -22.60
C VAL A 628 6.33 17.68 -23.19
N LEU A 629 7.16 16.78 -22.68
CA LEU A 629 7.30 15.38 -23.09
C LEU A 629 7.01 14.46 -21.88
N ASN A 630 7.05 13.14 -22.08
CA ASN A 630 6.85 12.15 -21.02
C ASN A 630 5.61 12.43 -20.15
N GLN A 631 4.50 12.84 -20.79
CA GLN A 631 3.23 13.13 -20.12
C GLN A 631 3.33 14.16 -18.97
N GLY A 632 4.23 15.15 -19.08
CA GLY A 632 4.41 16.16 -18.04
C GLY A 632 5.60 15.95 -17.12
N MET A 633 6.37 14.87 -17.29
CA MET A 633 7.56 14.59 -16.49
C MET A 633 8.87 15.03 -17.17
N GLU A 634 8.80 15.63 -18.35
CA GLU A 634 9.95 16.19 -19.05
C GLU A 634 9.59 17.50 -19.73
N ILE A 635 10.45 18.50 -19.58
CA ILE A 635 10.30 19.81 -20.20
C ILE A 635 11.58 20.13 -20.96
N VAL A 636 11.45 20.60 -22.19
CA VAL A 636 12.55 21.08 -23.03
C VAL A 636 12.31 22.54 -23.37
N GLN A 637 13.33 23.37 -23.22
CA GLN A 637 13.31 24.76 -23.66
C GLN A 637 14.31 24.94 -24.80
N THR A 638 13.84 25.51 -25.91
CA THR A 638 14.57 25.49 -27.20
C THR A 638 15.18 26.82 -27.62
N MET A 639 14.79 27.93 -26.98
CA MET A 639 15.11 29.29 -27.43
C MET A 639 16.12 29.98 -26.53
N ASN A 640 17.00 30.81 -27.09
CA ASN A 640 17.73 31.77 -26.26
C ASN A 640 16.77 32.94 -25.92
N SER A 641 16.15 32.88 -24.74
CA SER A 641 15.02 33.73 -24.36
C SER A 641 15.33 34.72 -23.23
N ASP A 642 14.43 35.69 -23.09
CA ASP A 642 14.29 36.50 -21.88
C ASP A 642 14.05 35.60 -20.64
N PRO A 643 14.29 36.10 -19.40
CA PRO A 643 14.08 35.32 -18.20
C PRO A 643 12.61 34.93 -18.06
N GLY A 644 12.37 33.62 -17.98
CA GLY A 644 11.03 33.09 -17.95
C GLY A 644 10.90 31.87 -17.06
N LEU A 645 9.67 31.62 -16.63
CA LEU A 645 9.28 30.51 -15.78
C LEU A 645 8.19 29.71 -16.46
N ALA A 646 8.27 28.38 -16.34
CA ALA A 646 7.11 27.50 -16.54
C ALA A 646 6.75 26.92 -15.17
N VAL A 647 5.60 27.34 -14.63
CA VAL A 647 5.14 27.03 -13.27
C VAL A 647 3.93 26.11 -13.36
N GLY A 648 4.00 24.91 -12.77
CA GLY A 648 2.84 24.02 -12.66
C GLY A 648 1.75 24.65 -11.78
N TYR A 649 0.50 24.27 -11.98
CA TYR A 649 -0.62 24.83 -11.21
C TYR A 649 -0.73 24.27 -9.80
N THR A 650 -0.29 23.04 -9.58
CA THR A 650 -0.33 22.38 -8.27
C THR A 650 0.56 23.09 -7.26
N ALA A 651 -0.01 23.41 -6.10
CA ALA A 651 0.67 24.03 -4.97
C ALA A 651 0.92 23.01 -3.84
N PHE A 652 1.98 23.23 -3.08
CA PHE A 652 2.45 22.28 -2.06
C PHE A 652 2.76 22.98 -0.74
N ASN A 653 2.45 22.30 0.36
CA ASN A 653 2.92 22.64 1.70
C ASN A 653 4.37 22.14 1.84
N GLY A 654 4.59 20.89 2.22
CA GLY A 654 5.89 20.23 2.19
C GLY A 654 6.12 19.42 0.91
N VAL A 655 7.28 19.59 0.29
CA VAL A 655 7.58 18.91 -0.98
C VAL A 655 9.02 18.42 -1.08
N ASP A 656 9.18 17.23 -1.64
CA ASP A 656 10.44 16.76 -2.19
C ASP A 656 10.35 16.86 -3.72
N PHE A 657 11.25 17.59 -4.37
CA PHE A 657 11.24 17.81 -5.81
C PHE A 657 12.60 17.47 -6.42
N GLU A 658 12.62 16.57 -7.38
CA GLU A 658 13.82 16.12 -8.06
C GLU A 658 13.63 16.05 -9.57
N GLY A 659 14.74 16.09 -10.28
CA GLY A 659 14.75 16.05 -11.73
C GLY A 659 16.17 16.07 -12.27
N THR A 660 16.27 15.77 -13.56
CA THR A 660 17.54 15.69 -14.28
C THR A 660 17.72 16.94 -15.15
N PHE A 661 18.78 17.68 -14.88
CA PHE A 661 19.21 18.86 -15.59
C PHE A 661 20.25 18.49 -16.64
N HIS A 662 20.00 18.85 -17.89
CA HIS A 662 20.92 18.64 -19.00
C HIS A 662 20.84 19.80 -20.00
N VAL A 663 21.99 20.29 -20.48
CA VAL A 663 22.04 21.28 -21.57
C VAL A 663 22.59 20.58 -22.82
N ASN A 664 21.73 20.34 -23.81
CA ASN A 664 22.05 19.53 -25.00
C ASN A 664 22.74 20.35 -26.11
N THR A 665 23.49 21.39 -25.73
CA THR A 665 24.26 22.20 -26.66
C THR A 665 25.63 22.53 -26.09
N VAL A 666 26.51 23.00 -26.96
CA VAL A 666 27.81 23.60 -26.62
C VAL A 666 27.78 25.13 -26.85
N THR A 667 26.61 25.66 -27.21
CA THR A 667 26.35 27.08 -27.43
C THR A 667 25.82 27.70 -26.15
N ASP A 668 26.21 28.95 -25.93
CA ASP A 668 25.89 29.72 -24.74
C ASP A 668 26.49 29.18 -23.43
N ASP A 669 26.40 29.96 -22.35
CA ASP A 669 26.96 29.62 -21.04
C ASP A 669 26.14 30.15 -19.85
N ASP A 670 24.85 30.38 -20.09
CA ASP A 670 23.92 31.18 -19.30
C ASP A 670 23.15 30.38 -18.24
N TYR A 671 22.06 30.95 -17.70
CA TYR A 671 21.38 30.45 -16.52
C TYR A 671 20.26 29.47 -16.88
N ALA A 672 20.22 28.39 -16.12
CA ALA A 672 19.09 27.48 -16.08
C ALA A 672 18.90 26.95 -14.65
N GLY A 673 17.73 26.42 -14.35
CA GLY A 673 17.44 25.86 -13.04
C GLY A 673 15.96 25.59 -12.84
N PHE A 674 15.55 25.62 -11.58
CA PHE A 674 14.17 25.35 -11.18
C PHE A 674 13.76 26.24 -10.02
N LEU A 675 12.47 26.30 -9.77
CA LEU A 675 11.88 27.13 -8.73
C LEU A 675 10.94 26.31 -7.86
N PHE A 676 10.69 26.80 -6.66
CA PHE A 676 9.78 26.20 -5.70
C PHE A 676 9.17 27.26 -4.79
N SER A 677 8.01 26.94 -4.22
CA SER A 677 7.20 27.88 -3.43
C SER A 677 6.94 29.17 -4.20
N TYR A 678 6.55 29.04 -5.47
CA TYR A 678 6.05 30.17 -6.24
C TYR A 678 4.67 30.55 -5.74
N GLN A 679 4.54 31.81 -5.32
CA GLN A 679 3.27 32.43 -4.93
C GLN A 679 2.88 33.39 -6.05
N ASP A 680 3.74 34.38 -6.28
CA ASP A 680 3.66 35.38 -7.33
C ASP A 680 5.04 35.63 -7.97
N SER A 681 5.09 36.42 -9.04
CA SER A 681 6.30 36.75 -9.81
C SER A 681 7.31 37.64 -9.05
N GLY A 682 6.92 38.17 -7.89
CA GLY A 682 7.79 38.81 -6.91
C GLY A 682 8.19 37.91 -5.74
N ARG A 683 7.58 36.74 -5.54
CA ARG A 683 7.78 35.86 -4.37
C ARG A 683 7.92 34.38 -4.76
N PHE A 684 9.17 33.93 -4.86
CA PHE A 684 9.50 32.52 -5.12
C PHE A 684 10.95 32.20 -4.75
N TYR A 685 11.24 30.93 -4.43
CA TYR A 685 12.64 30.49 -4.33
C TYR A 685 13.09 29.98 -5.69
N VAL A 686 14.35 30.23 -6.02
CA VAL A 686 14.95 29.78 -7.28
C VAL A 686 16.32 29.18 -7.02
N VAL A 687 16.53 28.01 -7.60
CA VAL A 687 17.83 27.37 -7.74
C VAL A 687 18.28 27.59 -9.17
N MET A 688 19.37 28.31 -9.35
CA MET A 688 19.88 28.66 -10.68
C MET A 688 21.37 28.32 -10.79
N TRP A 689 21.79 27.96 -12.00
CA TRP A 689 23.16 27.54 -12.26
C TRP A 689 23.66 28.11 -13.60
N LYS A 690 24.80 28.80 -13.54
CA LYS A 690 25.50 29.34 -14.71
C LYS A 690 26.81 28.59 -14.97
N GLN A 691 27.21 28.47 -16.24
CA GLN A 691 28.46 27.81 -16.63
C GLN A 691 29.71 28.67 -16.42
N THR A 692 29.71 29.94 -16.87
CA THR A 692 30.88 30.83 -16.75
C THR A 692 30.57 32.13 -15.99
N GLU A 693 31.60 32.92 -15.69
CA GLU A 693 31.44 34.25 -15.08
C GLU A 693 31.15 35.29 -16.16
N GLN A 694 30.06 36.07 -16.00
CA GLN A 694 29.67 37.10 -16.96
C GLN A 694 28.99 38.30 -16.29
N THR A 695 29.35 39.49 -16.74
CA THR A 695 28.59 40.71 -16.41
C THR A 695 27.42 40.82 -17.38
N TYR A 696 26.21 41.03 -16.87
CA TYR A 696 25.03 41.25 -17.71
C TYR A 696 25.26 42.46 -18.63
N TRP A 697 24.81 42.38 -19.88
CA TRP A 697 25.14 43.40 -20.89
C TRP A 697 24.44 44.74 -20.61
N GLN A 698 23.24 44.73 -20.01
CA GLN A 698 22.58 45.95 -19.56
C GLN A 698 23.09 46.34 -18.16
N ALA A 699 23.73 47.51 -18.08
CA ALA A 699 24.26 48.04 -16.82
C ALA A 699 23.21 48.80 -15.98
N THR A 700 22.00 48.98 -16.50
CA THR A 700 20.85 49.59 -15.83
C THR A 700 19.86 48.49 -15.42
N PRO A 701 19.20 48.62 -14.25
CA PRO A 701 19.28 49.72 -13.28
C PRO A 701 20.55 49.70 -12.42
N PHE A 702 21.25 48.57 -12.36
CA PHE A 702 22.57 48.46 -11.75
C PHE A 702 23.41 47.38 -12.44
N ARG A 703 24.73 47.41 -12.22
CA ARG A 703 25.64 46.45 -12.85
C ARG A 703 25.53 45.07 -12.17
N ALA A 704 24.90 44.12 -12.84
CA ALA A 704 24.81 42.74 -12.41
C ALA A 704 26.01 41.90 -12.88
N VAL A 705 26.60 41.14 -11.97
CA VAL A 705 27.69 40.20 -12.26
C VAL A 705 27.29 38.81 -11.77
N ALA A 706 27.33 37.84 -12.66
CA ALA A 706 27.05 36.44 -12.40
C ALA A 706 28.35 35.65 -12.27
N GLN A 707 28.44 34.82 -11.24
CA GLN A 707 29.51 33.85 -11.02
C GLN A 707 29.01 32.44 -11.35
N PRO A 708 29.88 31.53 -11.81
CA PRO A 708 29.50 30.16 -12.08
C PRO A 708 29.30 29.39 -10.77
N GLY A 709 28.46 28.36 -10.80
CA GLY A 709 28.12 27.60 -9.60
C GLY A 709 26.64 27.68 -9.25
N LEU A 710 26.19 26.66 -8.52
CA LEU A 710 24.80 26.55 -8.09
C LEU A 710 24.50 27.64 -7.07
N GLN A 711 23.37 28.34 -7.25
CA GLN A 711 22.93 29.42 -6.38
C GLN A 711 21.49 29.15 -5.95
N LEU A 712 21.22 29.28 -4.65
CA LEU A 712 19.87 29.26 -4.09
C LEU A 712 19.52 30.68 -3.65
N LYS A 713 18.45 31.23 -4.20
CA LYS A 713 17.99 32.59 -3.93
C LYS A 713 16.53 32.59 -3.49
N ALA A 714 16.21 33.52 -2.59
CA ALA A 714 14.84 33.91 -2.28
C ALA A 714 14.55 35.22 -3.02
N VAL A 715 13.50 35.21 -3.85
CA VAL A 715 12.98 36.40 -4.53
C VAL A 715 11.86 36.96 -3.66
N THR A 716 12.00 38.21 -3.27
CA THR A 716 11.01 38.99 -2.53
C THR A 716 11.06 40.41 -3.10
N SER A 717 10.55 40.55 -4.31
CA SER A 717 10.67 41.75 -5.13
C SER A 717 9.57 42.75 -4.81
N VAL A 718 9.97 43.97 -4.45
CA VAL A 718 9.01 45.08 -4.26
C VAL A 718 8.59 45.70 -5.60
N SER A 719 9.35 45.48 -6.68
CA SER A 719 9.05 46.06 -7.99
C SER A 719 8.25 45.13 -8.91
N GLY A 720 8.17 43.83 -8.60
CA GLY A 720 7.71 42.82 -9.53
C GLY A 720 8.63 42.63 -10.75
N PRO A 721 8.13 42.00 -11.82
CA PRO A 721 8.81 41.80 -13.10
C PRO A 721 9.34 43.09 -13.74
N GLY A 722 10.48 43.00 -14.41
CA GLY A 722 11.12 44.11 -15.12
C GLY A 722 12.62 44.26 -14.84
N GLU A 723 13.17 45.42 -15.20
CA GLU A 723 14.63 45.63 -15.26
C GLU A 723 15.37 45.43 -13.92
N HIS A 724 14.71 45.74 -12.79
CA HIS A 724 15.27 45.60 -11.45
C HIS A 724 15.40 44.13 -11.04
N LEU A 725 14.31 43.38 -11.18
CA LEU A 725 14.27 41.97 -10.83
C LEU A 725 15.18 41.15 -11.75
N ARG A 726 15.16 41.41 -13.06
CA ARG A 726 16.06 40.81 -14.04
C ARG A 726 17.53 40.93 -13.65
N ASN A 727 18.01 42.15 -13.37
CA ASN A 727 19.41 42.36 -13.00
C ASN A 727 19.72 41.73 -11.63
N ALA A 728 18.75 41.70 -10.70
CA ALA A 728 18.90 41.05 -9.41
C ALA A 728 19.01 39.52 -9.51
N LEU A 729 18.23 38.90 -10.39
CA LEU A 729 18.30 37.47 -10.69
C LEU A 729 19.64 37.10 -11.32
N TRP A 730 20.14 37.90 -12.27
CA TRP A 730 21.45 37.67 -12.87
C TRP A 730 22.59 37.78 -11.85
N HIS A 731 22.52 38.77 -10.95
CA HIS A 731 23.60 39.08 -10.03
C HIS A 731 23.80 37.98 -8.98
N THR A 732 25.04 37.49 -8.83
CA THR A 732 25.45 36.63 -7.72
C THR A 732 25.68 37.48 -6.47
N GLY A 733 24.64 37.63 -5.66
CA GLY A 733 24.71 38.40 -4.42
C GLY A 733 23.33 38.78 -3.89
N HIS A 734 23.32 39.57 -2.82
CA HIS A 734 22.11 40.18 -2.31
C HIS A 734 21.84 41.50 -3.04
N THR A 735 20.64 41.65 -3.58
CA THR A 735 20.10 42.90 -4.11
C THR A 735 18.96 43.34 -3.18
N PRO A 736 19.11 44.45 -2.44
CA PRO A 736 18.09 44.94 -1.53
C PRO A 736 16.73 45.08 -2.21
N ASP A 737 15.66 44.74 -1.47
CA ASP A 737 14.26 44.85 -1.90
C ASP A 737 13.91 44.05 -3.18
N GLN A 738 14.76 43.10 -3.56
CA GLN A 738 14.63 42.31 -4.79
C GLN A 738 14.92 40.82 -4.53
N VAL A 739 16.20 40.49 -4.30
CA VAL A 739 16.67 39.10 -4.27
C VAL A 739 17.72 38.90 -3.17
N ARG A 740 17.58 37.82 -2.41
CA ARG A 740 18.52 37.42 -1.36
C ARG A 740 19.17 36.08 -1.70
N LEU A 741 20.49 36.08 -1.82
CA LEU A 741 21.28 34.86 -1.95
C LEU A 741 21.31 34.11 -0.61
N LEU A 742 20.69 32.94 -0.56
CA LEU A 742 20.65 32.07 0.63
C LEU A 742 21.91 31.21 0.71
N TRP A 743 22.31 30.67 -0.43
CA TRP A 743 23.46 29.77 -0.52
C TRP A 743 24.06 29.80 -1.92
N THR A 744 25.37 29.54 -2.01
CA THR A 744 26.08 29.35 -3.27
C THR A 744 27.11 28.26 -3.10
N ASP A 745 27.33 27.47 -4.16
CA ASP A 745 28.34 26.41 -4.16
C ASP A 745 29.74 26.99 -3.94
N PRO A 746 30.42 26.66 -2.82
CA PRO A 746 31.75 27.21 -2.52
C PRO A 746 32.83 26.77 -3.51
N ARG A 747 32.57 25.76 -4.34
CA ARG A 747 33.50 25.32 -5.40
C ARG A 747 33.46 26.26 -6.59
N ASN A 748 32.37 27.01 -6.78
CA ASN A 748 32.17 27.96 -7.88
C ASN A 748 32.42 27.31 -9.25
N VAL A 749 31.84 26.12 -9.46
CA VAL A 749 31.97 25.30 -10.67
C VAL A 749 30.66 25.35 -11.44
N GLY A 750 30.72 25.81 -12.69
CA GLY A 750 29.58 25.80 -13.59
C GLY A 750 29.24 24.41 -14.13
N TRP A 751 28.06 24.29 -14.73
CA TRP A 751 27.67 23.08 -15.44
C TRP A 751 28.56 22.83 -16.67
N ARG A 752 28.54 21.61 -17.18
CA ARG A 752 29.32 21.22 -18.38
C ARG A 752 28.37 20.85 -19.51
N ASP A 753 28.75 21.18 -20.73
CA ASP A 753 28.00 20.86 -21.94
C ASP A 753 27.67 19.37 -22.01
N LYS A 754 26.45 19.04 -22.46
CA LYS A 754 26.00 17.67 -22.71
C LYS A 754 26.29 16.71 -21.55
N THR A 755 26.11 17.20 -20.32
CA THR A 755 26.34 16.45 -19.10
C THR A 755 25.09 16.50 -18.26
N SER A 756 24.60 15.33 -17.83
CA SER A 756 23.43 15.23 -16.97
C SER A 756 23.77 15.36 -15.49
N TYR A 757 22.91 16.08 -14.79
CA TYR A 757 22.97 16.25 -13.34
C TYR A 757 21.60 15.99 -12.74
N ARG A 758 21.51 15.30 -11.60
CA ARG A 758 20.23 15.17 -10.89
C ARG A 758 20.21 16.09 -9.69
N TRP A 759 19.19 16.93 -9.57
CA TRP A 759 18.95 17.70 -8.36
C TRP A 759 17.97 16.99 -7.44
N GLN A 760 18.07 17.25 -6.15
CA GLN A 760 17.07 16.86 -5.15
C GLN A 760 16.84 18.05 -4.21
N LEU A 761 15.62 18.57 -4.21
CA LEU A 761 15.13 19.58 -3.28
C LEU A 761 14.33 18.88 -2.19
N LEU A 762 14.60 19.24 -0.94
CA LEU A 762 13.73 18.95 0.20
C LEU A 762 13.30 20.27 0.80
N HIS A 763 12.00 20.56 0.80
CA HIS A 763 11.44 21.78 1.35
C HIS A 763 10.34 21.48 2.38
N ARG A 764 10.46 22.07 3.58
CA ARG A 764 9.46 22.00 4.66
C ARG A 764 9.17 23.42 5.16
N PRO A 765 8.23 24.15 4.54
CA PRO A 765 7.98 25.55 4.86
C PRO A 765 7.44 25.80 6.28
N GLN A 766 6.75 24.83 6.88
CA GLN A 766 6.26 24.87 8.27
C GLN A 766 7.38 25.17 9.30
N VAL A 767 8.61 24.79 8.97
CA VAL A 767 9.82 25.11 9.78
C VAL A 767 10.88 25.89 8.99
N GLY A 768 10.57 26.25 7.74
CA GLY A 768 11.47 26.91 6.81
C GLY A 768 12.66 26.06 6.34
N TYR A 769 12.61 24.74 6.46
CA TYR A 769 13.73 23.88 6.07
C TYR A 769 13.85 23.84 4.55
N ILE A 770 15.06 24.08 4.04
CA ILE A 770 15.42 23.95 2.64
C ILE A 770 16.74 23.18 2.56
N ARG A 771 16.80 22.18 1.67
CA ARG A 771 18.05 21.51 1.30
C ARG A 771 18.06 21.15 -0.17
N VAL A 772 19.14 21.50 -0.85
CA VAL A 772 19.37 21.17 -2.26
C VAL A 772 20.62 20.31 -2.38
N LYS A 773 20.49 19.17 -3.03
CA LYS A 773 21.58 18.28 -3.40
C LYS A 773 21.69 18.22 -4.92
N LEU A 774 22.90 18.07 -5.42
CA LEU A 774 23.17 17.94 -6.85
C LEU A 774 24.15 16.79 -7.08
N TYR A 775 23.85 15.94 -8.04
CA TYR A 775 24.65 14.77 -8.41
C TYR A 775 25.15 14.91 -9.86
N GLU A 776 26.41 14.52 -10.10
CA GLU A 776 26.99 14.31 -11.44
C GLU A 776 27.21 12.80 -11.60
N GLY A 777 26.41 12.15 -12.44
CA GLY A 777 26.27 10.69 -12.41
C GLY A 777 25.91 10.21 -10.99
N PRO A 778 26.59 9.19 -10.43
CA PRO A 778 26.31 8.70 -9.08
C PRO A 778 26.98 9.52 -7.96
N GLN A 779 27.76 10.56 -8.28
CA GLN A 779 28.53 11.31 -7.27
C GLN A 779 27.78 12.56 -6.84
N LEU A 780 27.55 12.70 -5.53
CA LEU A 780 27.07 13.95 -4.94
C LEU A 780 28.16 15.03 -5.10
N VAL A 781 27.88 16.04 -5.92
CA VAL A 781 28.81 17.13 -6.23
C VAL A 781 28.55 18.36 -5.36
N ALA A 782 27.28 18.71 -5.11
CA ALA A 782 26.93 19.85 -4.25
C ALA A 782 25.85 19.45 -3.22
N ASP A 783 25.95 20.01 -2.02
CA ASP A 783 24.95 19.90 -0.96
C ASP A 783 24.90 21.25 -0.24
N SER A 784 23.74 21.88 -0.22
CA SER A 784 23.55 23.15 0.48
C SER A 784 23.73 23.01 2.00
N GLY A 785 23.60 21.79 2.53
CA GLY A 785 23.29 21.58 3.92
C GLY A 785 21.90 22.09 4.26
N VAL A 786 21.62 22.23 5.55
CA VAL A 786 20.33 22.77 6.02
C VAL A 786 20.35 24.28 5.91
N ILE A 787 19.42 24.83 5.13
CA ILE A 787 19.09 26.25 5.07
C ILE A 787 17.76 26.44 5.77
N ILE A 788 17.62 27.52 6.54
CA ILE A 788 16.36 27.88 7.20
C ILE A 788 15.92 29.22 6.65
N ASP A 789 14.78 29.23 5.97
CA ASP A 789 14.15 30.40 5.40
C ASP A 789 12.63 30.30 5.41
N THR A 790 11.94 31.37 5.79
CA THR A 790 10.47 31.39 5.92
C THR A 790 9.86 32.55 5.13
N SER A 791 10.53 33.03 4.08
CA SER A 791 10.01 34.14 3.26
C SER A 791 8.73 33.74 2.52
N MET A 792 8.65 32.48 2.08
CA MET A 792 7.50 31.86 1.43
C MET A 792 7.23 30.54 2.15
N ARG A 793 5.94 30.26 2.46
CA ARG A 793 5.53 29.10 3.27
C ARG A 793 4.79 28.00 2.50
N GLY A 794 5.24 27.77 1.28
CA GLY A 794 4.66 26.80 0.36
C GLY A 794 4.38 27.48 -0.97
N GLY A 795 3.73 26.76 -1.88
CA GLY A 795 3.36 27.27 -3.20
C GLY A 795 3.75 26.31 -4.32
N ARG A 796 3.87 26.84 -5.53
CA ARG A 796 3.96 26.05 -6.77
C ARG A 796 5.40 25.72 -7.17
N LEU A 797 5.56 24.72 -8.00
CA LEU A 797 6.84 24.26 -8.56
C LEU A 797 6.98 24.67 -10.03
N GLY A 798 8.23 24.74 -10.52
CA GLY A 798 8.45 25.05 -11.93
C GLY A 798 9.92 24.98 -12.35
N VAL A 799 10.15 25.27 -13.63
CA VAL A 799 11.47 25.37 -14.24
C VAL A 799 11.80 26.82 -14.62
N PHE A 800 13.09 27.14 -14.68
CA PHE A 800 13.59 28.50 -14.90
C PHE A 800 14.69 28.53 -15.96
N CYS A 801 14.58 29.42 -16.92
CA CYS A 801 15.64 29.73 -17.87
C CYS A 801 15.90 31.24 -17.93
N PHE A 802 17.14 31.61 -18.23
CA PHE A 802 17.50 33.00 -18.52
C PHE A 802 18.69 33.01 -19.50
N SER A 803 18.40 33.34 -20.76
CA SER A 803 19.38 33.51 -21.85
C SER A 803 20.12 32.21 -22.25
N GLN A 804 19.53 31.03 -22.01
CA GLN A 804 20.12 29.74 -22.36
C GLN A 804 19.12 28.90 -23.16
N GLU A 805 19.59 28.33 -24.29
CA GLU A 805 18.81 27.47 -25.18
C GLU A 805 19.11 25.97 -24.98
N ASN A 806 18.23 25.10 -25.48
CA ASN A 806 18.36 23.64 -25.51
C ASN A 806 18.57 23.01 -24.12
N ILE A 807 17.78 23.48 -23.14
CA ILE A 807 17.77 22.94 -21.78
C ILE A 807 16.74 21.82 -21.72
N ILE A 808 17.10 20.72 -21.06
CA ILE A 808 16.24 19.59 -20.79
C ILE A 808 16.14 19.43 -19.26
N TRP A 809 14.91 19.49 -18.76
CA TRP A 809 14.53 19.06 -17.42
C TRP A 809 13.80 17.73 -17.56
N SER A 810 14.53 16.63 -17.42
CA SER A 810 14.05 15.27 -17.66
C SER A 810 13.72 14.55 -16.36
N ASN A 811 12.85 13.54 -16.42
CA ASN A 811 12.50 12.68 -15.29
C ASN A 811 12.18 13.48 -14.01
N LEU A 812 11.35 14.51 -14.19
CA LEU A 812 10.81 15.36 -13.13
C LEU A 812 9.92 14.51 -12.23
N GLN A 813 10.13 14.64 -10.92
CA GLN A 813 9.34 13.98 -9.90
C GLN A 813 9.19 14.91 -8.70
N TYR A 814 7.97 15.18 -8.28
CA TYR A 814 7.68 15.74 -6.96
C TYR A 814 6.98 14.70 -6.08
N ARG A 815 7.02 14.90 -4.77
CA ARG A 815 6.29 14.11 -3.76
C ARG A 815 5.86 15.01 -2.61
N CYS A 816 4.58 14.92 -2.21
CA CYS A 816 4.11 15.56 -0.99
C CYS A 816 4.80 14.92 0.22
N ASN A 817 5.43 15.74 1.05
CA ASN A 817 6.13 15.26 2.23
C ASN A 817 6.27 16.34 3.29
N ASP A 818 5.48 16.25 4.35
CA ASP A 818 5.52 17.16 5.50
C ASP A 818 6.41 16.67 6.64
N THR A 819 6.97 15.47 6.52
CA THR A 819 7.85 14.92 7.56
C THR A 819 9.16 15.71 7.59
N VAL A 820 9.42 16.39 8.70
CA VAL A 820 10.63 17.19 8.89
C VAL A 820 11.86 16.27 8.98
N PRO A 821 12.92 16.48 8.16
CA PRO A 821 14.13 15.66 8.19
C PRO A 821 14.85 15.62 9.54
N GLU A 822 15.44 14.47 9.88
CA GLU A 822 16.07 14.21 11.18
C GLU A 822 17.24 15.15 11.53
N ASP A 823 17.91 15.70 10.53
CA ASP A 823 19.05 16.61 10.70
C ASP A 823 18.66 18.06 11.03
N PHE A 824 17.37 18.39 10.95
CA PHE A 824 16.84 19.71 11.32
C PHE A 824 17.04 20.05 12.81
N GLU A 825 16.57 19.21 13.73
CA GLU A 825 16.64 19.49 15.17
C GLU A 825 18.07 19.60 15.73
N PRO A 826 19.04 18.78 15.29
CA PRO A 826 20.45 19.01 15.57
C PRO A 826 20.96 20.35 15.06
N PHE A 827 20.65 20.72 13.81
CA PHE A 827 21.11 21.97 13.19
C PHE A 827 20.50 23.21 13.87
N ARG A 828 19.19 23.22 14.09
CA ARG A 828 18.46 24.25 14.83
C ARG A 828 19.08 24.51 16.21
N ARG A 829 19.43 23.44 16.94
CA ARG A 829 20.12 23.57 18.24
C ARG A 829 21.50 24.20 18.13
N GLN A 830 22.24 23.98 17.04
CA GLN A 830 23.55 24.61 16.83
C GLN A 830 23.42 26.11 16.51
N LEU A 831 22.44 26.47 15.68
CA LEU A 831 22.06 27.86 15.38
C LEU A 831 21.68 28.64 16.64
N LEU A 832 20.79 28.09 17.46
CA LEU A 832 20.39 28.71 18.74
C LEU A 832 21.56 28.84 19.74
N GLN A 833 22.61 28.04 19.58
CA GLN A 833 23.84 28.11 20.39
C GLN A 833 24.92 29.03 19.78
N GLY A 834 24.65 29.68 18.64
CA GLY A 834 25.58 30.60 17.96
C GLY A 834 26.84 29.91 17.44
N ARG A 835 26.74 28.63 17.03
CA ARG A 835 27.86 27.81 16.57
C ARG A 835 27.98 27.70 15.04
N VAL A 836 27.01 28.21 14.30
CA VAL A 836 26.91 28.18 12.83
C VAL A 836 26.66 29.59 12.35
#